data_AF-A0A9Q8QI56-F1
#
_entry.id   AF-A0A9Q8QI56-F1
#
_cell.length_a   1.000
_cell.length_b   1.000
_cell.length_c   1.000
_cell.angle_alpha   90.00
_cell.angle_beta   90.00
_cell.angle_gamma   90.00
#
_symmetry.space_group_name_H-M   'P 1'
#
loop_
_entity.id
_entity.type
_entity.pdbx_description
1 polymer ?
#
loop_
_entity_poly.entity_id
_entity_poly.type
_entity_poly.pdbx_seq_one_letter_code
_entity_poly.pdbx_strand_id
1 'polypeptide(L)'
;MLVTKHAAELCALLVSDLFGELPSRILAALFTKGRSSIAQLAQYTSLGPRQLRNGLGVLLQHNLLYHYTDPDTRITSYETNPDACYSLVRSGKILEVIDSQYGTAERDLVQTLMQLGYARVADLTHAFSSRAPKANGRANGTHESTSGLIESEDHLNAVLTRLIQAEIVETVRPDSFRNPAEVYREIETELTKTGPGEKATKSKGEQHTAIIDRFRTFRDQGKMLKRQLDQSNGPVTKKRKLQNGASHVDDPFDEVAQLNPNIIVRVNHEKCLVQLRNQRLAEFAADTVGEVTGQIYRALLELLTAQLPRCQPDPLIGDQSGGQQQVAVTSVQILEHLDESVNVQSGIGKAPKDKIDFQSAEKIKATPLDYESDSEDDSDERPAARPRAPRPLSNGHGGDFDASDDDDGFPAQSNHQTQRPNGERQTKVKFEDDGTSKDSRLDQMRQHLLLLAEGKHRFVRHCGTHGRGQWTVDFGQLMESLREVELDAFIEQSFGRHGLRLTRILREKGKLDEKMLPTAALMKKSDVQGKMLAMQMAGLVDVQEVPKDNSRLANRTMFFWFFDGERTQSQLLDDVYKAMLRCLQTLQVEQYKKREVLSFVERKDVKGKEEEVMGAEHYNTYNQHLEDQEKLIAQVMRLDDMVAVFRDY
;
A
#
# COMPACT_ATOMS: atom_id res chain seq x y z
N MET A 1 3.43 -11.02 17.51
CA MET A 1 3.84 -11.67 16.26
C MET A 1 5.15 -12.41 16.50
N LEU A 2 5.20 -13.70 16.20
CA LEU A 2 6.47 -14.42 16.12
C LEU A 2 7.14 -13.99 14.82
N VAL A 3 8.16 -13.14 14.93
CA VAL A 3 9.04 -12.80 13.81
C VAL A 3 9.79 -14.07 13.44
N THR A 4 9.84 -14.42 12.14
CA THR A 4 10.63 -15.57 11.71
C THR A 4 12.11 -15.33 12.01
N LYS A 5 12.89 -16.40 12.11
CA LYS A 5 14.32 -16.30 12.38
C LYS A 5 15.03 -15.39 11.36
N HIS A 6 14.73 -15.54 10.08
CA HIS A 6 15.38 -14.74 9.03
C HIS A 6 14.98 -13.27 9.09
N ALA A 7 13.72 -12.96 9.40
CA ALA A 7 13.28 -11.58 9.59
C ALA A 7 13.98 -10.91 10.79
N ALA A 8 14.17 -11.62 11.90
CA ALA A 8 14.88 -11.11 13.07
C ALA A 8 16.37 -10.87 12.78
N GLU A 9 17.03 -11.80 12.09
CA GLU A 9 18.43 -11.65 11.64
C GLU A 9 18.59 -10.49 10.66
N LEU A 10 17.65 -10.30 9.72
CA LEU A 10 17.61 -9.17 8.81
C LEU A 10 17.51 -7.84 9.56
N CYS A 11 16.59 -7.73 10.51
CA CYS A 11 16.43 -6.53 11.35
C CYS A 11 17.71 -6.22 12.14
N ALA A 12 18.34 -7.24 12.74
CA ALA A 12 19.58 -7.07 13.46
C ALA A 12 20.73 -6.61 12.53
N LEU A 13 20.78 -7.11 11.30
CA LEU A 13 21.79 -6.72 10.31
C LEU A 13 21.63 -5.25 9.88
N LEU A 14 20.39 -4.82 9.61
CA LEU A 14 20.08 -3.42 9.26
C LEU A 14 20.47 -2.46 10.38
N VAL A 15 20.16 -2.83 11.63
CA VAL A 15 20.56 -2.04 12.80
C VAL A 15 22.08 -2.04 12.99
N SER A 16 22.76 -3.13 12.64
CA SER A 16 24.23 -3.18 12.67
C SER A 16 24.84 -2.22 11.65
N ASP A 17 24.26 -2.14 10.46
CA ASP A 17 24.73 -1.30 9.37
C ASP A 17 24.51 0.20 9.67
N LEU A 18 23.33 0.54 10.19
CA LEU A 18 22.94 1.94 10.44
C LEU A 18 23.44 2.48 11.78
N PHE A 19 23.49 1.66 12.83
CA PHE A 19 23.72 2.11 14.21
C PHE A 19 24.90 1.39 14.90
N GLY A 20 25.51 0.41 14.24
CA GLY A 20 26.67 -0.33 14.72
C GLY A 20 26.33 -1.61 15.50
N GLU A 21 27.39 -2.36 15.83
CA GLU A 21 27.30 -3.71 16.41
C GLU A 21 26.67 -3.73 17.82
N LEU A 22 26.88 -2.68 18.62
CA LEU A 22 26.41 -2.64 20.01
C LEU A 22 24.86 -2.64 20.10
N PRO A 23 24.14 -1.69 19.44
CA PRO A 23 22.68 -1.76 19.34
C PRO A 23 22.19 -3.08 18.72
N SER A 24 22.84 -3.55 17.66
CA SER A 24 22.45 -4.79 16.96
C SER A 24 22.49 -6.02 17.88
N ARG A 25 23.55 -6.18 18.69
CA ARG A 25 23.67 -7.29 19.64
C ARG A 25 22.57 -7.29 20.72
N ILE A 26 22.19 -6.11 21.20
CA ILE A 26 21.08 -5.97 22.17
C ILE A 26 19.76 -6.34 21.51
N LEU A 27 19.52 -5.85 20.28
CA LEU A 27 18.32 -6.13 19.52
C LEU A 27 18.18 -7.63 19.21
N ALA A 28 19.24 -8.30 18.76
CA ALA A 28 19.24 -9.74 18.50
C ALA A 28 18.93 -10.57 19.75
N ALA A 29 19.46 -10.16 20.91
CA ALA A 29 19.14 -10.80 22.18
C ALA A 29 17.65 -10.63 22.55
N LEU A 30 17.07 -9.45 22.33
CA LEU A 30 15.65 -9.20 22.56
C LEU A 30 14.75 -9.97 21.59
N PHE A 31 15.10 -10.10 20.30
CA PHE A 31 14.35 -10.95 19.38
C PHE A 31 14.36 -12.43 19.80
N THR A 32 15.47 -12.91 20.35
CA THR A 32 15.62 -14.33 20.74
C THR A 32 14.98 -14.64 22.09
N LYS A 33 15.06 -13.72 23.06
CA LYS A 33 14.62 -13.93 24.45
C LYS A 33 13.29 -13.26 24.79
N GLY A 34 12.80 -12.39 23.91
CA GLY A 34 11.61 -11.57 24.15
C GLY A 34 11.84 -10.47 25.17
N ARG A 35 10.75 -10.02 25.79
CA ARG A 35 10.72 -8.94 26.78
C ARG A 35 11.74 -9.17 27.90
N SER A 36 12.65 -8.22 28.09
CA SER A 36 13.76 -8.33 29.03
C SER A 36 14.07 -7.02 29.75
N SER A 37 14.54 -7.11 30.99
CA SER A 37 15.08 -5.98 31.77
C SER A 37 16.58 -5.78 31.50
N ILE A 38 17.15 -4.64 31.92
CA ILE A 38 18.60 -4.38 31.79
C ILE A 38 19.43 -5.47 32.48
N ALA A 39 18.98 -5.97 33.64
CA ALA A 39 19.69 -7.03 34.38
C ALA A 39 19.74 -8.35 33.59
N GLN A 40 18.63 -8.72 32.96
CA GLN A 40 18.56 -9.91 32.10
C GLN A 40 19.40 -9.72 30.83
N LEU A 41 19.33 -8.54 30.21
CA LEU A 41 20.15 -8.22 29.03
C LEU A 41 21.64 -8.26 29.32
N ALA A 42 22.08 -7.85 30.51
CA ALA A 42 23.48 -7.99 30.93
C ALA A 42 23.92 -9.45 30.98
N GLN A 43 23.05 -10.34 31.45
CA GLN A 43 23.35 -11.78 31.46
C GLN A 43 23.38 -12.36 30.04
N TYR A 44 22.40 -12.02 29.19
CA TYR A 44 22.28 -12.59 27.84
C TYR A 44 23.35 -12.10 26.88
N THR A 45 23.75 -10.83 26.98
CA THR A 45 24.70 -10.22 26.06
C THR A 45 26.13 -10.17 26.61
N SER A 46 26.32 -10.37 27.92
CA SER A 46 27.61 -10.15 28.61
C SER A 46 28.16 -8.73 28.45
N LEU A 47 27.29 -7.75 28.17
CA LEU A 47 27.66 -6.33 28.06
C LEU A 47 27.56 -5.63 29.42
N GLY A 48 28.45 -4.66 29.64
CA GLY A 48 28.42 -3.85 30.86
C GLY A 48 27.18 -2.93 30.92
N PRO A 49 26.68 -2.56 32.12
CA PRO A 49 25.50 -1.71 32.26
C PRO A 49 25.57 -0.37 31.52
N ARG A 50 26.76 0.22 31.41
CA ARG A 50 26.99 1.46 30.65
C ARG A 50 26.79 1.26 29.14
N GLN A 51 27.33 0.16 28.59
CA GLN A 51 27.17 -0.18 27.18
C GLN A 51 25.70 -0.48 26.86
N LEU A 52 25.01 -1.20 27.74
CA LEU A 52 23.58 -1.47 27.60
C LEU A 52 22.76 -0.18 27.57
N ARG A 53 22.99 0.76 28.50
CA ARG A 53 22.27 2.05 28.51
C ARG A 53 22.51 2.86 27.23
N ASN A 54 23.75 2.90 26.75
CA ASN A 54 24.07 3.61 25.51
C ASN A 54 23.39 2.96 24.30
N GLY A 55 23.47 1.63 24.16
CA GLY A 55 22.85 0.89 23.06
C GLY A 55 21.32 0.97 23.10
N LEU A 56 20.71 0.79 24.28
CA LEU A 56 19.26 0.99 24.48
C LEU A 56 18.83 2.42 24.17
N GLY A 57 19.64 3.42 24.52
CA GLY A 57 19.38 4.82 24.18
C GLY A 57 19.27 5.05 22.67
N VAL A 58 20.19 4.48 21.88
CA VAL A 58 20.15 4.56 20.41
C VAL A 58 18.91 3.85 19.85
N LEU A 59 18.61 2.64 20.34
CA LEU A 59 17.46 1.87 19.86
C LEU A 59 16.12 2.55 20.20
N LEU A 60 16.00 3.14 21.39
CA LEU A 60 14.83 3.92 21.79
C LEU A 60 14.68 5.20 20.98
N GLN A 61 15.78 5.93 20.75
CA GLN A 61 15.78 7.15 19.94
C GLN A 61 15.20 6.92 18.54
N HIS A 62 15.47 5.75 17.95
CA HIS A 62 14.96 5.36 16.62
C HIS A 62 13.66 4.54 16.68
N ASN A 63 12.97 4.50 17.83
CA ASN A 63 11.69 3.80 18.02
C ASN A 63 11.73 2.29 17.69
N LEU A 64 12.91 1.67 17.82
CA LEU A 64 13.12 0.25 17.49
C LEU A 64 12.71 -0.67 18.64
N LEU A 65 12.45 -0.12 19.82
CA LEU A 65 12.03 -0.83 21.02
C LEU A 65 10.77 -0.22 21.63
N TYR A 66 9.92 -1.10 22.14
CA TYR A 66 8.95 -0.74 23.16
C TYR A 66 9.60 -0.76 24.54
N HIS A 67 9.12 0.10 25.43
CA HIS A 67 9.52 0.05 26.83
C HIS A 67 8.33 0.31 27.75
N TYR A 68 8.39 -0.30 28.93
CA TYR A 68 7.42 -0.08 29.99
C TYR A 68 8.13 -0.11 31.33
N THR A 69 7.85 0.88 32.18
CA THR A 69 8.31 0.90 33.56
C THR A 69 7.12 0.62 34.45
N ASP A 70 7.19 -0.50 35.15
CA ASP A 70 6.19 -0.88 36.12
C ASP A 70 6.18 0.14 37.28
N PRO A 71 5.02 0.76 37.60
CA PRO A 71 4.93 1.75 38.66
C PRO A 71 5.22 1.17 40.06
N ASP A 72 4.92 -0.11 40.28
CA ASP A 72 5.04 -0.78 41.57
C ASP A 72 6.47 -1.24 41.81
N THR A 73 7.05 -1.97 40.85
CA THR A 73 8.41 -2.52 40.99
C THR A 73 9.51 -1.55 40.55
N ARG A 74 9.17 -0.49 39.81
CA ARG A 74 10.12 0.47 39.18
C ARG A 74 11.13 -0.18 38.24
N ILE A 75 10.86 -1.41 37.77
CA ILE A 75 11.69 -2.11 36.81
C ILE A 75 11.20 -1.78 35.39
N THR A 76 12.14 -1.32 34.55
CA THR A 76 11.87 -1.10 33.13
C THR A 76 12.16 -2.37 32.33
N SER A 77 11.17 -2.79 31.55
CA SER A 77 11.29 -3.87 30.58
C SER A 77 11.29 -3.33 29.16
N TYR A 78 12.09 -3.95 28.31
CA TYR A 78 12.27 -3.60 26.89
C TYR A 78 11.82 -4.76 26.02
N GLU A 79 11.20 -4.45 24.89
CA GLU A 79 10.75 -5.41 23.88
C GLU A 79 11.01 -4.82 22.49
N THR A 80 11.25 -5.67 21.49
CA THR A 80 11.47 -5.23 20.10
C THR A 80 10.19 -4.71 19.46
N ASN A 81 10.29 -3.62 18.70
CA ASN A 81 9.28 -3.21 17.75
C ASN A 81 9.66 -3.73 16.34
N PRO A 82 9.17 -4.92 15.92
CA PRO A 82 9.60 -5.54 14.68
C PRO A 82 9.23 -4.72 13.43
N ASP A 83 8.07 -4.07 13.44
CA ASP A 83 7.57 -3.31 12.30
C ASP A 83 8.43 -2.07 12.05
N ALA A 84 8.83 -1.37 13.12
CA ALA A 84 9.77 -0.25 13.02
C ALA A 84 11.17 -0.71 12.60
N CYS A 85 11.65 -1.85 13.12
CA CYS A 85 12.95 -2.41 12.71
C CYS A 85 12.98 -2.77 11.22
N TYR A 86 11.92 -3.41 10.72
CA TYR A 86 11.84 -3.76 9.30
C TYR A 86 11.69 -2.51 8.42
N SER A 87 10.97 -1.49 8.88
CA SER A 87 10.75 -0.25 8.14
C SER A 87 12.03 0.50 7.75
N LEU A 88 13.16 0.21 8.40
CA LEU A 88 14.48 0.75 8.04
C LEU A 88 14.86 0.45 6.57
N VAL A 89 14.49 -0.74 6.06
CA VAL A 89 14.71 -1.12 4.64
C VAL A 89 14.02 -0.15 3.68
N ARG A 90 12.88 0.42 4.09
CA ARG A 90 11.98 1.18 3.21
C ARG A 90 12.27 2.66 3.14
N SER A 91 13.27 3.15 3.88
CA SER A 91 13.64 4.55 3.93
C SER A 91 13.73 5.19 2.53
N GLY A 92 14.44 4.55 1.59
CA GLY A 92 14.57 5.02 0.21
C GLY A 92 13.22 5.18 -0.51
N LYS A 93 12.39 4.12 -0.54
CA LYS A 93 11.08 4.14 -1.21
C LYS A 93 10.13 5.16 -0.57
N ILE A 94 10.12 5.25 0.76
CA ILE A 94 9.28 6.23 1.47
C ILE A 94 9.66 7.66 1.06
N LEU A 95 10.96 7.96 0.98
CA LEU A 95 11.42 9.28 0.55
C LEU A 95 11.04 9.58 -0.90
N GLU A 96 11.16 8.61 -1.81
CA GLU A 96 10.75 8.76 -3.21
C GLU A 96 9.24 9.06 -3.34
N VAL A 97 8.40 8.32 -2.61
CA VAL A 97 6.95 8.56 -2.58
C VAL A 97 6.64 9.97 -2.06
N ILE A 98 7.30 10.39 -0.98
CA ILE A 98 7.07 11.71 -0.39
C ILE A 98 7.50 12.83 -1.34
N ASP A 99 8.63 12.66 -2.02
CA ASP A 99 9.12 13.60 -3.03
C ASP A 99 8.12 13.77 -4.17
N SER A 100 7.60 12.65 -4.69
CA SER A 100 6.63 12.66 -5.80
C SER A 100 5.27 13.24 -5.41
N GLN A 101 4.81 13.04 -4.16
CA GLN A 101 3.46 13.41 -3.74
C GLN A 101 3.38 14.81 -3.09
N TYR A 102 4.40 15.21 -2.34
CA TYR A 102 4.40 16.41 -1.52
C TYR A 102 5.47 17.44 -1.94
N GLY A 103 6.64 16.96 -2.38
CA GLY A 103 7.73 17.81 -2.87
C GLY A 103 9.05 17.61 -2.13
N THR A 104 10.07 18.34 -2.60
CA THR A 104 11.46 18.22 -2.15
C THR A 104 11.68 18.69 -0.72
N ALA A 105 10.94 19.71 -0.27
CA ALA A 105 11.06 20.25 1.09
C ALA A 105 10.56 19.24 2.13
N GLU A 106 9.44 18.58 1.85
CA GLU A 106 8.85 17.51 2.64
C GLU A 106 9.78 16.30 2.69
N ARG A 107 10.36 15.93 1.55
CA ARG A 107 11.34 14.85 1.46
C ARG A 107 12.54 15.11 2.37
N ASP A 108 13.14 16.30 2.31
CA ASP A 108 14.31 16.65 3.12
C ASP A 108 13.99 16.69 4.63
N LEU A 109 12.81 17.20 5.00
CA LEU A 109 12.35 17.16 6.39
C LEU A 109 12.16 15.73 6.89
N VAL A 110 11.50 14.87 6.11
CA VAL A 110 11.27 13.48 6.49
C VAL A 110 12.59 12.70 6.53
N GLN A 111 13.50 12.94 5.60
CA GLN A 111 14.85 12.36 5.62
C GLN A 111 15.59 12.75 6.90
N THR A 112 15.53 14.03 7.29
CA THR A 112 16.16 14.52 8.51
C THR A 112 15.50 13.90 9.75
N LEU A 113 14.17 13.76 9.78
CA LEU A 113 13.46 13.08 10.86
C LEU A 113 13.82 11.59 10.97
N MET A 114 13.93 10.87 9.86
CA MET A 114 14.35 9.46 9.85
C MET A 114 15.77 9.28 10.40
N GLN A 115 16.69 10.20 10.12
CA GLN A 115 18.05 10.18 10.65
C GLN A 115 18.12 10.49 12.16
N LEU A 116 17.17 11.25 12.69
CA LEU A 116 17.10 11.61 14.10
C LEU A 116 16.23 10.62 14.92
N GLY A 117 15.35 9.85 14.25
CA GLY A 117 14.32 9.02 14.87
C GLY A 117 13.09 9.85 15.27
N TYR A 118 13.20 10.63 16.35
CA TYR A 118 12.22 11.64 16.73
C TYR A 118 12.92 12.93 17.17
N ALA A 119 12.29 14.07 16.93
CA ALA A 119 12.87 15.37 17.25
C ALA A 119 11.81 16.34 17.78
N ARG A 120 12.24 17.30 18.60
CA ARG A 120 11.39 18.45 18.96
C ARG A 120 11.32 19.41 17.79
N VAL A 121 10.19 20.08 17.63
CA VAL A 121 10.03 21.15 16.61
C VAL A 121 11.13 22.21 16.75
N ALA A 122 11.47 22.62 17.98
CA ALA A 122 12.57 23.56 18.22
C ALA A 122 13.93 23.09 17.67
N ASP A 123 14.25 21.80 17.83
CA ASP A 123 15.52 21.24 17.38
C ASP A 123 15.58 21.18 15.84
N LEU A 124 14.44 20.89 15.20
CA LEU A 124 14.29 20.95 13.75
C LEU A 124 14.44 22.40 13.25
N THR A 125 13.76 23.37 13.87
CA THR A 125 13.88 24.78 13.52
C THR A 125 15.34 25.23 13.56
N HIS A 126 16.07 24.86 14.62
CA HIS A 126 17.49 25.19 14.73
C HIS A 126 18.33 24.49 13.64
N ALA A 127 18.08 23.21 13.37
CA ALA A 127 18.80 22.45 12.35
C ALA A 127 18.63 23.06 10.94
N PHE A 128 17.40 23.39 10.54
CA PHE A 128 17.11 23.97 9.22
C PHE A 128 17.55 25.42 9.11
N SER A 129 17.41 26.23 10.16
CA SER A 129 17.92 27.61 10.19
C SER A 129 19.44 27.69 10.04
N SER A 130 20.17 26.66 10.51
CA SER A 130 21.63 26.59 10.36
C SER A 130 22.08 26.17 8.94
N ARG A 131 21.20 25.49 8.18
CA ARG A 131 21.45 25.03 6.81
C ARG A 131 21.10 26.09 5.76
N ALA A 132 20.22 27.03 6.07
CA ALA A 132 19.86 28.11 5.17
C ALA A 132 21.12 28.93 4.78
N PRO A 133 21.36 29.18 3.48
CA PRO A 133 22.52 29.95 3.04
C PRO A 133 22.46 31.35 3.66
N LYS A 134 23.47 31.69 4.47
CA LYS A 134 23.66 33.08 4.93
C LYS A 134 24.06 33.90 3.70
N ALA A 135 23.09 34.52 3.03
CA ALA A 135 23.34 35.44 1.92
C ALA A 135 24.05 36.71 2.44
N ASN A 136 25.37 36.61 2.64
CA ASN A 136 26.24 37.76 2.85
C ASN A 136 26.59 38.37 1.50
N GLY A 137 25.64 39.05 0.88
CA GLY A 137 25.87 39.77 -0.37
C GLY A 137 24.61 40.44 -0.88
N ARG A 138 24.53 41.77 -0.72
CA ARG A 138 23.59 42.60 -1.47
C ARG A 138 23.98 42.55 -2.94
N ALA A 139 23.43 41.62 -3.70
CA ALA A 139 23.41 41.67 -5.15
C ALA A 139 21.95 41.76 -5.59
N ASN A 140 21.57 42.88 -6.19
CA ASN A 140 20.30 43.04 -6.88
C ASN A 140 20.27 42.07 -8.07
N GLY A 141 19.72 40.89 -7.84
CA GLY A 141 19.40 39.91 -8.85
C GLY A 141 18.32 39.00 -8.28
N THR A 142 17.14 39.03 -8.88
CA THR A 142 16.06 38.08 -8.62
C THR A 142 16.51 36.69 -9.06
N HIS A 143 17.29 36.01 -8.21
CA HIS A 143 17.41 34.57 -8.28
C HIS A 143 16.16 34.01 -7.62
N GLU A 144 15.25 33.46 -8.42
CA GLU A 144 14.26 32.50 -7.92
C GLU A 144 15.04 31.41 -7.18
N SER A 145 14.77 31.21 -5.91
CA SER A 145 15.37 30.15 -5.10
C SER A 145 14.90 28.79 -5.62
N THR A 146 15.54 28.27 -6.66
CA THR A 146 15.17 27.01 -7.34
C THR A 146 15.50 25.75 -6.53
N SER A 147 15.92 25.84 -5.26
CA SER A 147 16.32 24.64 -4.51
C SER A 147 15.15 23.83 -3.96
N GLY A 148 13.96 24.43 -3.79
CA GLY A 148 12.81 23.73 -3.19
C GLY A 148 13.10 23.21 -1.77
N LEU A 149 14.02 23.86 -1.05
CA LEU A 149 14.45 23.49 0.30
C LEU A 149 13.81 24.41 1.34
N ILE A 150 13.93 24.05 2.62
CA ILE A 150 13.37 24.83 3.72
C ILE A 150 14.27 26.04 4.01
N GLU A 151 13.74 27.24 3.79
CA GLU A 151 14.49 28.51 3.83
C GLU A 151 14.24 29.35 5.09
N SER A 152 13.09 29.17 5.73
CA SER A 152 12.67 29.95 6.90
C SER A 152 11.95 29.08 7.94
N GLU A 153 11.84 29.60 9.16
CA GLU A 153 11.06 28.97 10.23
C GLU A 153 9.57 28.85 9.87
N ASP A 154 8.99 29.87 9.22
CA ASP A 154 7.60 29.84 8.79
C ASP A 154 7.38 28.79 7.69
N HIS A 155 8.33 28.66 6.76
CA HIS A 155 8.29 27.61 5.74
C HIS A 155 8.38 26.21 6.40
N LEU A 156 9.27 26.01 7.38
CA LEU A 156 9.34 24.75 8.14
C LEU A 156 8.01 24.43 8.83
N ASN A 157 7.39 25.41 9.50
CA ASN A 157 6.11 25.22 10.17
C ASN A 157 4.99 24.87 9.19
N ALA A 158 4.97 25.48 8.00
CA ALA A 158 4.03 25.15 6.93
C ALA A 158 4.22 23.70 6.41
N VAL A 159 5.46 23.28 6.18
CA VAL A 159 5.81 21.92 5.74
C VAL A 159 5.41 20.90 6.81
N LEU A 160 5.78 21.14 8.08
CA LEU A 160 5.40 20.27 9.22
C LEU A 160 3.88 20.15 9.35
N THR A 161 3.16 21.28 9.28
CA THR A 161 1.70 21.32 9.37
C THR A 161 1.07 20.44 8.29
N ARG A 162 1.52 20.58 7.03
CA ARG A 162 1.02 19.76 5.92
C ARG A 162 1.29 18.26 6.13
N LEU A 163 2.49 17.90 6.57
CA LEU A 163 2.84 16.50 6.83
C LEU A 163 2.07 15.89 8.02
N ILE A 164 1.77 16.69 9.05
CA ILE A 164 0.96 16.25 10.20
C ILE A 164 -0.49 16.06 9.78
N GLN A 165 -1.05 16.97 8.99
CA GLN A 165 -2.41 16.84 8.46
C GLN A 165 -2.56 15.65 7.50
N ALA A 166 -1.49 15.35 6.74
CA ALA A 166 -1.41 14.16 5.88
C ALA A 166 -1.15 12.84 6.65
N GLU A 167 -0.93 12.90 7.96
CA GLU A 167 -0.54 11.78 8.83
C GLU A 167 0.81 11.13 8.49
N ILE A 168 1.64 11.74 7.64
CA ILE A 168 3.00 11.26 7.33
C ILE A 168 3.92 11.47 8.54
N VAL A 169 3.68 12.55 9.30
CA VAL A 169 4.34 12.86 10.55
C VAL A 169 3.31 12.84 11.67
N GLU A 170 3.64 12.23 12.80
CA GLU A 170 2.78 12.17 13.98
C GLU A 170 3.46 12.73 15.24
N THR A 171 2.64 13.15 16.21
CA THR A 171 3.15 13.59 17.51
C THR A 171 3.44 12.42 18.43
N VAL A 172 4.57 12.51 19.13
CA VAL A 172 5.07 11.46 20.03
C VAL A 172 4.78 11.82 21.48
N ARG A 173 4.33 10.83 22.25
CA ARG A 173 4.14 10.89 23.70
C ARG A 173 4.90 9.75 24.37
N PRO A 174 5.12 9.81 25.70
CA PRO A 174 5.71 8.69 26.43
C PRO A 174 4.96 7.36 26.18
N ASP A 175 3.63 7.44 26.11
CA ASP A 175 2.77 6.29 25.82
C ASP A 175 2.91 5.72 24.39
N SER A 176 3.43 6.51 23.44
CA SER A 176 3.66 6.09 22.04
C SER A 176 4.78 5.05 21.89
N PHE A 177 5.54 4.78 22.95
CA PHE A 177 6.59 3.76 23.01
C PHE A 177 6.16 2.49 23.76
N ARG A 178 4.88 2.39 24.14
CA ARG A 178 4.29 1.19 24.75
C ARG A 178 3.92 0.19 23.67
N ASN A 179 4.06 -1.10 23.98
CA ASN A 179 3.56 -2.15 23.09
C ASN A 179 2.02 -2.10 23.06
N PRO A 180 1.38 -1.88 21.89
CA PRO A 180 -0.08 -1.80 21.80
C PRO A 180 -0.79 -3.07 22.30
N ALA A 181 -0.19 -4.25 22.12
CA ALA A 181 -0.76 -5.51 22.59
C ALA A 181 -0.79 -5.62 24.12
N GLU A 182 0.19 -5.03 24.81
CA GLU A 182 0.18 -4.97 26.28
C GLU A 182 -0.86 -3.97 26.78
N VAL A 183 -0.93 -2.79 26.18
CA VAL A 183 -1.93 -1.76 26.53
C VAL A 183 -3.35 -2.29 26.34
N TYR A 184 -3.61 -3.05 25.27
CA TYR A 184 -4.90 -3.70 25.06
C TYR A 184 -5.25 -4.68 26.20
N ARG A 185 -4.30 -5.54 26.59
CA ARG A 185 -4.51 -6.50 27.70
C ARG A 185 -4.69 -5.79 29.04
N GLU A 186 -4.00 -4.69 29.27
CA GLU A 186 -4.18 -3.85 30.47
C GLU A 186 -5.59 -3.26 30.49
N ILE A 187 -6.05 -2.67 29.40
CA ILE A 187 -7.42 -2.14 29.26
C ILE A 187 -8.46 -3.25 29.50
N GLU A 188 -8.26 -4.43 28.89
CA GLU A 188 -9.13 -5.59 29.07
C GLU A 188 -9.17 -6.02 30.54
N THR A 189 -8.01 -6.15 31.18
CA THR A 189 -7.90 -6.56 32.60
C THR A 189 -8.57 -5.54 33.51
N GLU A 190 -8.34 -4.24 33.29
CA GLU A 190 -8.96 -3.17 34.08
C GLU A 190 -10.48 -3.14 33.97
N LEU A 191 -11.03 -3.36 32.76
CA LEU A 191 -12.47 -3.33 32.52
C LEU A 191 -13.18 -4.63 32.90
N THR A 192 -12.45 -5.75 32.99
CA THR A 192 -12.98 -7.06 33.41
C THR A 192 -12.83 -7.31 34.91
N LYS A 193 -11.96 -6.57 35.61
CA LYS A 193 -11.76 -6.71 37.04
C LYS A 193 -13.02 -6.29 37.81
N THR A 194 -13.70 -7.27 38.40
CA THR A 194 -14.79 -7.05 39.37
C THR A 194 -14.28 -7.20 40.81
N GLY A 195 -14.92 -6.50 41.76
CA GLY A 195 -14.61 -6.67 43.18
C GLY A 195 -14.94 -8.09 43.68
N PRO A 196 -14.36 -8.54 44.81
CA PRO A 196 -14.69 -9.83 45.39
C PRO A 196 -16.19 -9.94 45.68
N GLY A 197 -16.90 -10.82 44.96
CA GLY A 197 -18.34 -11.06 45.13
C GLY A 197 -19.27 -10.26 44.22
N GLU A 198 -18.75 -9.33 43.39
CA GLU A 198 -19.56 -8.62 42.39
C GLU A 198 -19.71 -9.45 41.12
N LYS A 199 -20.97 -9.69 40.72
CA LYS A 199 -21.28 -10.23 39.39
C LYS A 199 -21.06 -9.12 38.36
N ALA A 200 -20.41 -9.46 37.24
CA ALA A 200 -20.23 -8.53 36.12
C ALA A 200 -21.59 -7.94 35.71
N THR A 201 -21.74 -6.63 35.93
CA THR A 201 -23.01 -5.90 35.72
C THR A 201 -23.24 -5.54 34.26
N LYS A 202 -22.18 -5.50 33.45
CA LYS A 202 -22.25 -5.15 32.01
C LYS A 202 -22.37 -6.39 31.15
N SER A 203 -23.15 -6.29 30.07
CA SER A 203 -23.21 -7.33 29.05
C SER A 203 -21.84 -7.51 28.41
N LYS A 204 -21.46 -8.76 28.07
CA LYS A 204 -20.18 -9.06 27.40
C LYS A 204 -19.96 -8.21 26.14
N GLY A 205 -21.03 -7.90 25.40
CA GLY A 205 -20.97 -7.02 24.23
C GLY A 205 -20.61 -5.58 24.58
N GLU A 206 -21.23 -5.01 25.61
CA GLU A 206 -20.95 -3.64 26.07
C GLU A 206 -19.52 -3.50 26.62
N GLN A 207 -19.03 -4.53 27.32
CA GLN A 207 -17.66 -4.59 27.80
C GLN A 207 -16.67 -4.59 26.63
N HIS A 208 -16.94 -5.40 25.59
CA HIS A 208 -16.10 -5.47 24.41
C HIS A 208 -16.06 -4.12 23.66
N THR A 209 -17.21 -3.47 23.46
CA THR A 209 -17.26 -2.12 22.85
C THR A 209 -16.48 -1.10 23.67
N ALA A 210 -16.60 -1.12 25.01
CA ALA A 210 -15.86 -0.21 25.88
C ALA A 210 -14.33 -0.44 25.82
N ILE A 211 -13.88 -1.70 25.70
CA ILE A 211 -12.47 -2.04 25.48
C ILE A 211 -11.99 -1.45 24.16
N ILE A 212 -12.74 -1.66 23.07
CA ILE A 212 -12.43 -1.12 21.74
C ILE A 212 -12.33 0.40 21.78
N ASP A 213 -13.31 1.10 22.35
CA ASP A 213 -13.34 2.56 22.39
C ASP A 213 -12.15 3.11 23.19
N ARG A 214 -11.83 2.51 24.34
CA ARG A 214 -10.69 2.92 25.15
C ARG A 214 -9.37 2.68 24.41
N PHE A 215 -9.22 1.54 23.73
CA PHE A 215 -8.03 1.25 22.93
C PHE A 215 -7.89 2.20 21.72
N ARG A 216 -9.00 2.56 21.08
CA ARG A 216 -9.02 3.58 20.01
C ARG A 216 -8.54 4.93 20.53
N THR A 217 -9.03 5.37 21.69
CA THR A 217 -8.56 6.64 22.27
C THR A 217 -7.06 6.63 22.55
N PHE A 218 -6.49 5.50 22.95
CA PHE A 218 -5.04 5.33 23.12
C PHE A 218 -4.28 5.44 21.79
N ARG A 219 -4.75 4.76 20.74
CA ARG A 219 -4.12 4.81 19.40
C ARG A 219 -4.20 6.20 18.77
N ASP A 220 -5.33 6.87 18.89
CA ASP A 220 -5.57 8.17 18.26
C ASP A 220 -4.94 9.35 19.02
N GLN A 221 -4.22 9.11 20.12
CA GLN A 221 -3.55 10.18 20.88
C GLN A 221 -2.57 10.98 20.00
N GLY A 222 -1.88 10.31 19.07
CA GLY A 222 -0.94 10.94 18.14
C GLY A 222 -1.60 11.88 17.11
N LYS A 223 -2.93 11.75 16.92
CA LYS A 223 -3.72 12.55 15.98
C LYS A 223 -4.32 13.81 16.59
N MET A 224 -4.07 14.08 17.88
CA MET A 224 -4.64 15.26 18.54
C MET A 224 -4.23 16.57 17.86
N LEU A 225 -2.95 16.71 17.51
CA LEU A 225 -2.47 17.91 16.83
C LEU A 225 -3.06 18.03 15.42
N LYS A 226 -3.13 16.92 14.67
CA LYS A 226 -3.85 16.89 13.38
C LYS A 226 -5.27 17.41 13.52
N ARG A 227 -6.04 16.92 14.49
CA ARG A 227 -7.44 17.37 14.70
C ARG A 227 -7.52 18.87 15.00
N GLN A 228 -6.55 19.43 15.72
CA GLN A 228 -6.48 20.88 15.98
C GLN A 228 -6.13 21.68 14.72
N LEU A 229 -5.20 21.17 13.90
CA LEU A 229 -4.79 21.78 12.64
C LEU A 229 -5.92 21.72 11.60
N ASP A 230 -6.64 20.61 11.50
CA ASP A 230 -7.78 20.47 10.60
C ASP A 230 -8.94 21.41 10.99
N GLN A 231 -9.10 21.72 12.27
CA GLN A 231 -10.10 22.68 12.75
C GLN A 231 -9.73 24.13 12.44
N SER A 232 -8.43 24.46 12.41
CA SER A 232 -7.93 25.81 12.17
C SER A 232 -7.74 26.10 10.68
N ASN A 233 -7.12 25.18 9.95
CA ASN A 233 -6.70 25.36 8.56
C ASN A 233 -7.62 24.66 7.54
N GLY A 234 -8.55 23.82 8.02
CA GLY A 234 -9.34 22.93 7.16
C GLY A 234 -8.56 21.68 6.71
N PRO A 235 -9.26 20.64 6.21
CA PRO A 235 -8.64 19.39 5.77
C PRO A 235 -7.86 19.55 4.45
N VAL A 236 -6.74 18.83 4.31
CA VAL A 236 -5.78 18.91 3.19
C VAL A 236 -6.31 18.31 1.85
N THR A 237 -7.58 17.95 1.75
CA THR A 237 -8.13 17.23 0.57
C THR A 237 -8.08 18.02 -0.76
N LYS A 238 -7.63 19.27 -0.75
CA LYS A 238 -7.37 20.06 -1.95
C LYS A 238 -5.86 20.13 -2.19
N LYS A 239 -5.33 19.28 -3.08
CA LYS A 239 -3.93 19.44 -3.54
C LYS A 239 -3.83 20.85 -4.16
N ARG A 240 -2.94 21.69 -3.61
CA ARG A 240 -2.64 23.00 -4.23
C ARG A 240 -2.00 22.68 -5.57
N LYS A 241 -2.65 23.11 -6.65
CA LYS A 241 -2.16 22.97 -8.02
C LYS A 241 -0.74 23.54 -8.08
N LEU A 242 0.26 22.69 -8.28
CA LEU A 242 1.61 23.15 -8.62
C LEU A 242 1.53 23.66 -10.05
N GLN A 243 1.15 24.92 -10.20
CA GLN A 243 1.08 25.57 -11.49
C GLN A 243 2.50 25.93 -11.93
N ASN A 244 3.04 25.15 -12.86
CA ASN A 244 4.14 25.60 -13.70
C ASN A 244 3.62 26.74 -14.59
N GLY A 245 3.68 27.96 -14.06
CA GLY A 245 3.25 29.16 -14.76
C GLY A 245 3.50 30.39 -13.92
N ALA A 246 4.39 31.24 -14.42
CA ALA A 246 4.67 32.56 -13.88
C ALA A 246 3.41 33.44 -13.94
N SER A 247 2.61 33.40 -12.89
CA SER A 247 1.58 34.39 -12.62
C SER A 247 1.62 34.71 -11.13
N HIS A 248 2.09 35.91 -10.85
CA HIS A 248 2.12 36.58 -9.55
C HIS A 248 0.70 36.57 -8.97
N VAL A 249 0.40 35.58 -8.13
CA VAL A 249 -0.76 35.57 -7.25
C VAL A 249 -0.16 35.60 -5.85
N ASP A 250 -0.50 36.64 -5.10
CA ASP A 250 -0.11 36.85 -3.70
C ASP A 250 -0.05 35.52 -2.95
N ASP A 251 1.13 35.22 -2.42
CA ASP A 251 1.40 33.98 -1.71
C ASP A 251 0.68 34.01 -0.35
N PRO A 252 -0.28 33.11 -0.05
CA PRO A 252 -0.98 33.10 1.22
C PRO A 252 -0.13 32.38 2.27
N PHE A 253 1.07 32.90 2.55
CA PHE A 253 1.84 32.56 3.76
C PHE A 253 1.41 33.39 4.97
N ASP A 254 0.43 34.30 4.82
CA ASP A 254 -0.11 35.08 5.92
C ASP A 254 -1.01 34.23 6.82
N GLU A 255 -0.48 33.94 8.02
CA GLU A 255 -1.08 33.23 9.17
C GLU A 255 -1.07 31.68 9.18
N VAL A 256 0.09 31.06 8.89
CA VAL A 256 0.30 29.68 9.38
C VAL A 256 0.51 29.72 10.91
N ALA A 257 -0.39 29.07 11.66
CA ALA A 257 -0.27 28.98 13.11
C ALA A 257 1.09 28.37 13.51
N GLN A 258 1.89 29.11 14.28
CA GLN A 258 3.18 28.63 14.78
C GLN A 258 2.97 27.38 15.63
N LEU A 259 3.69 26.31 15.29
CA LEU A 259 3.66 25.07 16.07
C LEU A 259 4.38 25.28 17.39
N ASN A 260 3.87 24.65 18.46
CA ASN A 260 4.54 24.74 19.76
C ASN A 260 5.93 24.07 19.67
N PRO A 261 7.01 24.79 20.01
CA PRO A 261 8.39 24.34 19.83
C PRO A 261 8.73 23.07 20.64
N ASN A 262 7.98 22.77 21.71
CA ASN A 262 8.20 21.61 22.58
C ASN A 262 7.54 20.33 22.10
N ILE A 263 6.75 20.37 21.02
CA ILE A 263 6.13 19.18 20.45
C ILE A 263 7.23 18.27 19.89
N ILE A 264 7.14 16.98 20.20
CA ILE A 264 8.01 15.94 19.64
C ILE A 264 7.26 15.27 18.49
N VAL A 265 7.93 15.13 17.36
CA VAL A 265 7.38 14.52 16.14
C VAL A 265 8.25 13.37 15.65
N ARG A 266 7.63 12.42 14.96
CA ARG A 266 8.30 11.31 14.25
C ARG A 266 7.57 10.96 12.96
N VAL A 267 8.22 10.19 12.10
CA VAL A 267 7.60 9.64 10.89
C VAL A 267 6.61 8.54 11.25
N ASN A 268 5.41 8.59 10.67
CA ASN A 268 4.40 7.56 10.79
C ASN A 268 4.58 6.51 9.68
N HIS A 269 5.24 5.41 10.01
CA HIS A 269 5.47 4.33 9.06
C HIS A 269 4.19 3.62 8.60
N GLU A 270 3.14 3.53 9.45
CA GLU A 270 1.86 2.90 9.05
C GLU A 270 1.20 3.68 7.89
N LYS A 271 1.21 5.02 7.96
CA LYS A 271 0.68 5.86 6.87
C LYS A 271 1.57 5.84 5.63
N CYS A 272 2.89 5.78 5.81
CA CYS A 272 3.81 5.63 4.68
C CYS A 272 3.55 4.31 3.92
N LEU A 273 3.19 3.22 4.62
CA LEU A 273 2.82 1.96 3.98
C LEU A 273 1.54 2.07 3.14
N VAL A 274 0.57 2.88 3.58
CA VAL A 274 -0.64 3.16 2.79
C VAL A 274 -0.26 3.83 1.47
N GLN A 275 0.68 4.78 1.50
CA GLN A 275 1.14 5.45 0.27
C GLN A 275 1.90 4.50 -0.66
N LEU A 276 2.78 3.65 -0.11
CA LEU A 276 3.47 2.62 -0.88
C LEU A 276 2.49 1.63 -1.52
N ARG A 277 1.47 1.18 -0.78
CA ARG A 277 0.40 0.32 -1.32
C ARG A 277 -0.33 1.00 -2.47
N ASN A 278 -0.71 2.26 -2.30
CA ASN A 278 -1.42 3.00 -3.35
C ASN A 278 -0.58 3.14 -4.62
N GLN A 279 0.73 3.37 -4.48
CA GLN A 279 1.65 3.36 -5.61
C GLN A 279 1.69 1.99 -6.29
N ARG A 280 1.85 0.89 -5.54
CA ARG A 280 1.87 -0.46 -6.09
C ARG A 280 0.58 -0.82 -6.81
N LEU A 281 -0.58 -0.41 -6.30
CA LEU A 281 -1.88 -0.63 -6.94
C LEU A 281 -2.06 0.20 -8.21
N ALA A 282 -1.56 1.43 -8.23
CA ALA A 282 -1.55 2.25 -9.43
C ALA A 282 -0.65 1.65 -10.53
N GLU A 283 0.52 1.13 -10.17
CA GLU A 283 1.40 0.38 -11.08
C GLU A 283 0.73 -0.91 -11.57
N PHE A 284 0.06 -1.65 -10.68
CA PHE A 284 -0.67 -2.85 -11.08
C PHE A 284 -1.81 -2.55 -12.06
N ALA A 285 -2.53 -1.44 -11.88
CA ALA A 285 -3.52 -0.96 -12.84
C ALA A 285 -2.89 -0.51 -14.17
N ALA A 286 -1.70 0.11 -14.11
CA ALA A 286 -0.95 0.52 -15.29
C ALA A 286 -0.48 -0.68 -16.12
N ASP A 287 0.04 -1.72 -15.47
CA ASP A 287 0.52 -2.95 -16.12
C ASP A 287 -0.63 -3.75 -16.76
N THR A 288 -1.83 -3.70 -16.18
CA THR A 288 -2.99 -4.49 -16.62
C THR A 288 -3.85 -3.79 -17.67
N VAL A 289 -4.07 -2.48 -17.53
CA VAL A 289 -4.99 -1.71 -18.40
C VAL A 289 -4.26 -0.64 -19.20
N GLY A 290 -3.26 0.03 -18.60
CA GLY A 290 -2.43 1.03 -19.25
C GLY A 290 -2.09 2.23 -18.36
N GLU A 291 -1.00 2.92 -18.71
CA GLU A 291 -0.38 4.00 -17.92
C GLU A 291 -1.36 5.12 -17.52
N VAL A 292 -2.16 5.62 -18.47
CA VAL A 292 -3.14 6.70 -18.21
C VAL A 292 -4.21 6.25 -17.21
N THR A 293 -4.67 5.01 -17.34
CA THR A 293 -5.65 4.41 -16.41
C THR A 293 -5.04 4.27 -15.01
N GLY A 294 -3.78 3.85 -14.91
CA GLY A 294 -3.06 3.78 -13.64
C GLY A 294 -2.92 5.15 -12.95
N GLN A 295 -2.69 6.23 -13.71
CA GLN A 295 -2.65 7.60 -13.18
C GLN A 295 -4.00 8.08 -12.67
N ILE A 296 -5.09 7.79 -13.38
CA ILE A 296 -6.47 8.07 -12.93
C ILE A 296 -6.77 7.29 -11.65
N TYR A 297 -6.36 6.01 -11.60
CA TYR A 297 -6.53 5.18 -10.42
C TYR A 297 -5.73 5.70 -9.22
N ARG A 298 -4.51 6.19 -9.43
CA ARG A 298 -3.70 6.86 -8.39
C ARG A 298 -4.43 8.06 -7.79
N ALA A 299 -5.01 8.94 -8.63
CA ALA A 299 -5.78 10.10 -8.16
C ALA A 299 -7.01 9.67 -7.33
N LEU A 300 -7.70 8.61 -7.74
CA LEU A 300 -8.80 8.01 -6.97
C LEU A 300 -8.31 7.47 -5.62
N LEU A 301 -7.18 6.75 -5.57
CA LEU A 301 -6.62 6.18 -4.35
C LEU A 301 -6.16 7.27 -3.36
N GLU A 302 -5.54 8.35 -3.83
CA GLU A 302 -5.16 9.50 -2.99
C GLU A 302 -6.36 10.08 -2.25
N LEU A 303 -7.50 10.22 -2.93
CA LEU A 303 -8.74 10.72 -2.33
C LEU A 303 -9.37 9.72 -1.35
N LEU A 304 -9.44 8.43 -1.73
CA LEU A 304 -10.03 7.38 -0.87
C LEU A 304 -9.24 7.15 0.41
N THR A 305 -7.92 7.26 0.35
CA THR A 305 -7.04 6.88 1.46
C THR A 305 -6.58 8.05 2.31
N ALA A 306 -7.08 9.26 2.06
CA ALA A 306 -6.75 10.45 2.83
C ALA A 306 -6.90 10.22 4.35
N GLN A 307 -8.04 9.64 4.76
CA GLN A 307 -8.35 9.33 6.17
C GLN A 307 -8.01 7.89 6.58
N LEU A 308 -7.45 7.07 5.68
CA LEU A 308 -7.08 5.70 5.98
C LEU A 308 -5.70 5.67 6.68
N PRO A 309 -5.61 5.28 7.96
CA PRO A 309 -4.35 5.37 8.70
C PRO A 309 -3.40 4.19 8.44
N ARG A 310 -3.90 3.06 7.96
CA ARG A 310 -3.15 1.80 7.78
C ARG A 310 -3.74 0.92 6.67
N CYS A 311 -2.95 0.00 6.16
CA CYS A 311 -3.37 -0.94 5.11
C CYS A 311 -4.31 -2.02 5.64
N GLN A 312 -3.91 -2.70 6.72
CA GLN A 312 -4.66 -3.80 7.31
C GLN A 312 -5.49 -3.36 8.53
N PRO A 313 -6.65 -3.99 8.77
CA PRO A 313 -7.36 -3.87 10.03
C PRO A 313 -6.46 -4.20 11.22
N ASP A 314 -6.65 -3.52 12.35
CA ASP A 314 -5.85 -3.80 13.53
C ASP A 314 -6.14 -5.23 14.04
N PRO A 315 -5.13 -6.07 14.29
CA PRO A 315 -5.36 -7.47 14.65
C PRO A 315 -6.06 -7.67 16.00
N LEU A 316 -6.04 -6.66 16.89
CA LEU A 316 -6.64 -6.75 18.22
C LEU A 316 -8.10 -6.33 18.24
N ILE A 317 -8.46 -5.35 17.41
CA ILE A 317 -9.82 -4.80 17.34
C ILE A 317 -10.53 -5.19 16.02
N GLY A 318 -9.87 -5.78 15.05
CA GLY A 318 -10.44 -6.15 13.75
C GLY A 318 -10.80 -4.95 12.86
N ASP A 319 -11.60 -5.20 11.81
CA ASP A 319 -12.17 -4.13 11.02
C ASP A 319 -13.32 -3.47 11.80
N GLN A 320 -13.10 -2.19 12.08
CA GLN A 320 -13.93 -1.39 12.96
C GLN A 320 -14.80 -0.41 12.17
N SER A 321 -14.73 -0.45 10.85
CA SER A 321 -15.53 0.33 9.89
C SER A 321 -16.98 -0.16 9.83
N GLY A 322 -17.52 -0.72 10.92
CA GLY A 322 -18.77 -1.45 10.98
C GLY A 322 -19.90 -0.79 10.20
N GLY A 323 -20.10 -1.22 8.96
CA GLY A 323 -21.09 -0.66 8.02
C GLY A 323 -21.03 0.87 7.81
N GLN A 324 -20.01 1.57 8.33
CA GLN A 324 -19.86 3.00 8.12
C GLN A 324 -19.42 3.21 6.68
N GLN A 325 -20.36 3.77 5.92
CA GLN A 325 -20.28 4.22 4.53
C GLN A 325 -18.88 4.06 3.93
N GLN A 326 -18.69 2.97 3.17
CA GLN A 326 -17.48 2.76 2.38
C GLN A 326 -17.10 4.09 1.75
N VAL A 327 -15.90 4.57 2.09
CA VAL A 327 -15.40 5.84 1.58
C VAL A 327 -15.50 5.74 0.06
N ALA A 328 -16.28 6.65 -0.52
CA ALA A 328 -16.54 6.68 -1.94
C ALA A 328 -16.23 8.08 -2.46
N VAL A 329 -15.65 8.13 -3.64
CA VAL A 329 -15.28 9.37 -4.32
C VAL A 329 -16.09 9.52 -5.59
N THR A 330 -16.47 10.76 -5.89
CA THR A 330 -17.24 11.08 -7.10
C THR A 330 -16.32 11.28 -8.30
N SER A 331 -16.83 11.04 -9.51
CA SER A 331 -16.06 11.35 -10.74
C SER A 331 -15.64 12.82 -10.80
N VAL A 332 -16.46 13.74 -10.32
CA VAL A 332 -16.13 15.18 -10.27
C VAL A 332 -14.91 15.44 -9.38
N GLN A 333 -14.87 14.86 -8.17
CA GLN A 333 -13.74 15.01 -7.26
C GLN A 333 -12.45 14.42 -7.84
N ILE A 334 -12.54 13.26 -8.51
CA ILE A 334 -11.38 12.64 -9.15
C ILE A 334 -10.84 13.57 -10.26
N LEU A 335 -11.73 14.13 -11.08
CA LEU A 335 -11.33 15.04 -12.16
C LEU A 335 -10.70 16.35 -11.63
N GLU A 336 -11.20 16.89 -10.52
CA GLU A 336 -10.63 18.08 -9.87
C GLU A 336 -9.23 17.81 -9.28
N HIS A 337 -8.97 16.57 -8.85
CA HIS A 337 -7.70 16.15 -8.28
C HIS A 337 -6.69 15.64 -9.32
N LEU A 338 -7.17 15.30 -10.52
CA LEU A 338 -6.33 14.81 -11.62
C LEU A 338 -5.48 15.94 -12.21
N ASP A 339 -4.19 15.68 -12.41
CA ASP A 339 -3.29 16.65 -13.05
C ASP A 339 -3.78 17.00 -14.46
N GLU A 340 -3.75 18.29 -14.81
CA GLU A 340 -4.13 18.80 -16.12
C GLU A 340 -3.21 18.29 -17.23
N SER A 341 -1.98 17.90 -16.90
CA SER A 341 -1.03 17.30 -17.85
C SER A 341 -1.49 15.93 -18.38
N VAL A 342 -2.38 15.23 -17.64
CA VAL A 342 -2.82 13.87 -17.98
C VAL A 342 -3.80 13.88 -19.16
N ASN A 343 -3.38 13.25 -20.26
CA ASN A 343 -4.18 13.08 -21.45
C ASN A 343 -5.13 11.86 -21.35
N VAL A 344 -6.34 12.11 -20.84
CA VAL A 344 -7.40 11.10 -20.65
C VAL A 344 -7.99 10.54 -21.95
N GLN A 345 -7.59 11.06 -23.12
CA GLN A 345 -8.03 10.50 -24.42
C GLN A 345 -7.15 9.33 -24.84
N SER A 346 -5.96 9.22 -24.27
CA SER A 346 -4.99 8.19 -24.62
C SER A 346 -5.29 6.90 -23.85
N GLY A 347 -5.13 5.75 -24.53
CA GLY A 347 -5.27 4.43 -23.90
C GLY A 347 -6.69 3.85 -23.90
N ILE A 348 -7.72 4.59 -24.33
CA ILE A 348 -9.06 4.04 -24.53
C ILE A 348 -9.20 3.48 -25.95
N GLY A 349 -9.50 2.19 -26.05
CA GLY A 349 -9.82 1.56 -27.32
C GLY A 349 -11.13 2.11 -27.90
N LYS A 350 -11.15 2.41 -29.21
CA LYS A 350 -12.38 2.79 -29.91
C LYS A 350 -13.21 1.54 -30.20
N ALA A 351 -14.01 1.10 -29.24
CA ALA A 351 -15.03 0.09 -29.49
C ALA A 351 -16.25 0.77 -30.14
N PRO A 352 -16.86 0.16 -31.18
CA PRO A 352 -18.05 0.71 -31.79
C PRO A 352 -19.23 0.58 -30.80
N LYS A 353 -20.12 1.59 -30.76
CA LYS A 353 -21.12 1.76 -29.68
C LYS A 353 -22.07 0.56 -29.54
N ASP A 354 -22.30 -0.18 -30.62
CA ASP A 354 -23.11 -1.40 -30.69
C ASP A 354 -22.50 -2.58 -29.92
N LYS A 355 -21.19 -2.55 -29.64
CA LYS A 355 -20.49 -3.59 -28.87
C LYS A 355 -20.30 -3.26 -27.40
N ILE A 356 -20.74 -2.08 -26.96
CA ILE A 356 -20.61 -1.63 -25.58
C ILE A 356 -21.98 -1.73 -24.91
N ASP A 357 -22.11 -2.66 -23.97
CA ASP A 357 -23.29 -2.71 -23.11
C ASP A 357 -23.14 -1.68 -21.97
N PHE A 358 -23.58 -0.46 -22.24
CA PHE A 358 -23.56 0.62 -21.25
C PHE A 358 -24.43 0.33 -20.02
N GLN A 359 -25.49 -0.49 -20.14
CA GLN A 359 -26.36 -0.80 -19.01
C GLN A 359 -25.67 -1.72 -18.02
N SER A 360 -24.97 -2.74 -18.54
CA SER A 360 -24.14 -3.63 -17.72
C SER A 360 -22.96 -2.88 -17.10
N ALA A 361 -22.24 -2.08 -17.89
CA ALA A 361 -21.06 -1.34 -17.43
C ALA A 361 -21.37 -0.33 -16.32
N GLU A 362 -22.49 0.39 -16.42
CA GLU A 362 -22.90 1.36 -15.41
C GLU A 362 -23.68 0.74 -14.23
N LYS A 363 -23.88 -0.59 -14.20
CA LYS A 363 -24.61 -1.28 -13.12
C LYS A 363 -24.00 -0.94 -11.76
N ILE A 364 -24.83 -0.38 -10.88
CA ILE A 364 -24.41 0.01 -9.53
C ILE A 364 -24.31 -1.24 -8.67
N LYS A 365 -23.16 -1.44 -8.04
CA LYS A 365 -22.88 -2.54 -7.12
C LYS A 365 -22.68 -1.97 -5.72
N ALA A 366 -23.69 -2.13 -4.86
CA ALA A 366 -23.68 -1.56 -3.50
C ALA A 366 -22.70 -2.28 -2.56
N THR A 367 -22.52 -3.59 -2.76
CA THR A 367 -21.62 -4.43 -1.98
C THR A 367 -20.50 -5.01 -2.86
N PRO A 368 -19.37 -5.43 -2.27
CA PRO A 368 -18.40 -6.26 -2.97
C PRO A 368 -19.08 -7.51 -3.53
N LEU A 369 -18.62 -7.98 -4.68
CA LEU A 369 -19.10 -9.23 -5.28
C LEU A 369 -18.27 -10.40 -4.75
N ASP A 370 -18.89 -11.52 -4.43
CA ASP A 370 -18.16 -12.74 -4.09
C ASP A 370 -17.58 -13.35 -5.38
N TYR A 371 -16.31 -13.78 -5.33
CA TYR A 371 -15.59 -14.35 -6.48
C TYR A 371 -16.29 -15.57 -7.11
N GLU A 372 -17.15 -16.28 -6.37
CA GLU A 372 -17.87 -17.48 -6.82
C GLU A 372 -19.20 -17.19 -7.52
N SER A 373 -19.68 -15.95 -7.55
CA SER A 373 -20.99 -15.59 -8.14
C SER A 373 -20.93 -15.30 -9.66
N ASP A 374 -19.82 -15.63 -10.32
CA ASP A 374 -19.64 -15.51 -11.78
C ASP A 374 -19.94 -16.84 -12.51
N SER A 375 -20.81 -17.71 -11.98
CA SER A 375 -21.43 -18.72 -12.83
C SER A 375 -22.35 -18.01 -13.82
N GLU A 376 -22.08 -18.18 -15.13
CA GLU A 376 -22.78 -17.61 -16.28
C GLU A 376 -24.28 -17.98 -16.36
N ASP A 377 -25.09 -17.63 -15.36
CA ASP A 377 -26.52 -17.89 -15.31
C ASP A 377 -27.30 -16.71 -14.71
N ASP A 378 -26.93 -15.48 -15.09
CA ASP A 378 -27.66 -14.25 -14.72
C ASP A 378 -28.73 -13.89 -15.77
N SER A 379 -29.43 -14.90 -16.31
CA SER A 379 -30.58 -14.70 -17.22
C SER A 379 -31.96 -14.89 -16.56
N ASP A 380 -32.05 -15.15 -15.26
CA ASP A 380 -33.34 -15.45 -14.61
C ASP A 380 -33.55 -14.82 -13.21
N GLU A 381 -33.10 -13.59 -12.96
CA GLU A 381 -33.66 -12.80 -11.84
C GLU A 381 -34.88 -11.97 -12.28
N ARG A 382 -36.07 -12.58 -12.15
CA ARG A 382 -37.33 -11.84 -12.16
C ARG A 382 -37.37 -10.88 -10.97
N PRO A 383 -37.73 -9.59 -11.14
CA PRO A 383 -37.73 -8.65 -10.04
C PRO A 383 -38.81 -9.00 -9.01
N ALA A 384 -38.38 -9.16 -7.75
CA ALA A 384 -39.24 -9.39 -6.60
C ALA A 384 -40.32 -8.29 -6.50
N ALA A 385 -41.58 -8.72 -6.56
CA ALA A 385 -42.75 -7.85 -6.47
C ALA A 385 -42.83 -7.14 -5.10
N ARG A 386 -42.92 -5.80 -5.13
CA ARG A 386 -43.25 -4.99 -3.95
C ARG A 386 -44.70 -5.28 -3.50
N PRO A 387 -45.00 -5.32 -2.18
CA PRO A 387 -46.36 -5.52 -1.71
C PRO A 387 -47.20 -4.25 -1.98
N ARG A 388 -48.30 -4.41 -2.72
CA ARG A 388 -49.18 -3.32 -3.16
C ARG A 388 -50.24 -3.03 -2.09
N ALA A 389 -50.33 -1.79 -1.62
CA ALA A 389 -51.41 -1.31 -0.77
C ALA A 389 -52.76 -1.27 -1.55
N PRO A 390 -53.92 -1.47 -0.91
CA PRO A 390 -55.19 -1.56 -1.61
C PRO A 390 -55.78 -0.16 -1.86
N ARG A 391 -56.27 0.07 -3.08
CA ARG A 391 -57.21 1.17 -3.39
C ARG A 391 -58.30 0.70 -4.36
N PRO A 392 -59.49 1.32 -4.31
CA PRO A 392 -60.75 0.66 -4.62
C PRO A 392 -61.18 0.76 -6.09
N LEU A 393 -62.18 -0.06 -6.40
CA LEU A 393 -62.86 -0.32 -7.67
C LEU A 393 -63.40 0.93 -8.40
N SER A 394 -63.31 0.90 -9.73
CA SER A 394 -64.25 1.56 -10.63
C SER A 394 -64.26 0.86 -12.01
N ASN A 395 -65.48 0.67 -12.51
CA ASN A 395 -65.93 -0.09 -13.68
C ASN A 395 -65.47 0.41 -15.06
N GLY A 396 -65.55 -0.51 -16.05
CA GLY A 396 -66.00 -0.24 -17.43
C GLY A 396 -65.16 -0.95 -18.49
N HIS A 397 -65.58 -2.12 -19.00
CA HIS A 397 -66.18 -2.33 -20.35
C HIS A 397 -65.18 -2.05 -21.49
N GLY A 398 -64.80 -2.94 -22.42
CA GLY A 398 -65.36 -4.17 -22.97
C GLY A 398 -65.10 -4.15 -24.49
N GLY A 399 -64.71 -5.26 -25.12
CA GLY A 399 -64.75 -5.42 -26.59
C GLY A 399 -63.42 -5.78 -27.30
N ASP A 400 -63.05 -7.06 -27.27
CA ASP A 400 -62.96 -8.01 -28.39
C ASP A 400 -62.64 -7.57 -29.86
N PHE A 401 -61.88 -8.47 -30.54
CA PHE A 401 -61.72 -8.71 -32.00
C PHE A 401 -60.86 -7.71 -32.81
N ASP A 402 -60.07 -8.07 -33.83
CA ASP A 402 -59.62 -9.32 -34.48
C ASP A 402 -58.40 -8.97 -35.38
N ALA A 403 -57.74 -9.99 -35.91
CA ALA A 403 -56.52 -10.02 -36.69
C ALA A 403 -56.61 -9.55 -38.16
N SER A 404 -55.42 -9.52 -38.80
CA SER A 404 -55.13 -9.65 -40.25
C SER A 404 -55.39 -8.40 -41.11
N ASP A 405 -54.72 -8.10 -42.22
CA ASP A 405 -53.47 -8.50 -42.90
C ASP A 405 -53.23 -7.39 -43.95
N ASP A 406 -51.98 -7.26 -44.42
CA ASP A 406 -51.51 -6.73 -45.72
C ASP A 406 -52.16 -5.49 -46.41
N ASP A 407 -51.32 -4.54 -46.87
CA ASP A 407 -51.10 -4.29 -48.31
C ASP A 407 -50.12 -3.11 -48.57
N ASP A 408 -49.52 -3.17 -49.75
CA ASP A 408 -48.40 -2.48 -50.39
C ASP A 408 -48.45 -0.94 -50.54
N GLY A 409 -47.27 -0.36 -50.84
CA GLY A 409 -47.21 0.94 -51.54
C GLY A 409 -45.86 1.66 -51.58
N PHE A 410 -44.93 1.21 -52.44
CA PHE A 410 -43.89 2.10 -53.00
C PHE A 410 -44.49 3.00 -54.10
N PRO A 411 -43.91 4.19 -54.36
CA PRO A 411 -43.13 4.28 -55.60
C PRO A 411 -41.85 5.12 -55.50
N ALA A 412 -40.91 4.74 -56.37
CA ALA A 412 -39.66 5.43 -56.68
C ALA A 412 -39.87 6.60 -57.65
N GLN A 413 -38.99 7.61 -57.60
CA GLN A 413 -38.65 8.44 -58.77
C GLN A 413 -37.15 8.74 -58.84
N SER A 414 -36.63 8.50 -60.03
CA SER A 414 -35.27 8.58 -60.54
C SER A 414 -34.83 10.00 -60.92
N ASN A 415 -33.53 10.31 -60.80
CA ASN A 415 -32.72 10.65 -61.98
C ASN A 415 -31.20 10.79 -61.71
N HIS A 416 -30.41 10.21 -62.61
CA HIS A 416 -28.97 10.35 -62.77
C HIS A 416 -28.60 11.66 -63.49
N GLN A 417 -27.44 12.27 -63.18
CA GLN A 417 -26.50 12.76 -64.21
C GLN A 417 -25.09 13.16 -63.67
N THR A 418 -24.07 12.51 -64.29
CA THR A 418 -22.75 13.02 -64.74
C THR A 418 -21.58 13.34 -63.79
N GLN A 419 -20.38 13.07 -64.33
CA GLN A 419 -19.06 12.93 -63.72
C GLN A 419 -18.17 14.21 -63.75
N ARG A 420 -17.41 14.42 -62.65
CA ARG A 420 -15.98 14.85 -62.50
C ARG A 420 -15.53 16.29 -62.94
N PRO A 421 -14.37 16.83 -62.46
CA PRO A 421 -13.56 16.53 -61.26
C PRO A 421 -13.02 17.77 -60.48
N ASN A 422 -12.44 17.50 -59.31
CA ASN A 422 -11.36 18.20 -58.59
C ASN A 422 -11.45 19.71 -58.26
N GLY A 423 -11.47 20.01 -56.96
CA GLY A 423 -11.12 21.31 -56.38
C GLY A 423 -11.03 21.21 -54.88
N GLU A 424 -9.82 21.34 -54.34
CA GLU A 424 -9.50 21.36 -52.91
C GLU A 424 -10.39 22.35 -52.15
N ARG A 425 -11.19 21.84 -51.21
CA ARG A 425 -11.76 22.63 -50.13
C ARG A 425 -11.78 21.77 -48.88
N GLN A 426 -11.00 22.18 -47.89
CA GLN A 426 -11.04 21.66 -46.53
C GLN A 426 -12.48 21.79 -46.00
N THR A 427 -13.23 20.70 -46.02
CA THR A 427 -14.50 20.59 -45.31
C THR A 427 -14.19 20.32 -43.85
N LYS A 428 -14.12 21.40 -43.07
CA LYS A 428 -14.21 21.33 -41.61
C LYS A 428 -15.61 20.82 -41.25
N VAL A 429 -15.78 19.50 -41.19
CA VAL A 429 -16.98 18.88 -40.63
C VAL A 429 -16.93 19.14 -39.13
N LYS A 430 -17.67 20.17 -38.73
CA LYS A 430 -17.92 20.50 -37.32
C LYS A 430 -18.96 19.48 -36.86
N PHE A 431 -18.51 18.39 -36.23
CA PHE A 431 -19.42 17.58 -35.43
C PHE A 431 -19.88 18.46 -34.25
N GLU A 432 -21.18 18.62 -34.09
CA GLU A 432 -21.79 19.17 -32.89
C GLU A 432 -21.51 18.21 -31.74
N ASP A 433 -20.41 18.46 -31.03
CA ASP A 433 -20.20 17.98 -29.67
C ASP A 433 -20.23 19.23 -28.78
N ASP A 434 -21.44 19.66 -28.42
CA ASP A 434 -21.70 20.86 -27.63
C ASP A 434 -21.50 20.61 -26.11
N GLY A 435 -20.65 19.63 -25.77
CA GLY A 435 -20.10 19.48 -24.43
C GLY A 435 -19.00 20.50 -24.20
N THR A 436 -19.01 21.19 -23.05
CA THR A 436 -17.84 21.97 -22.66
C THR A 436 -16.61 21.05 -22.65
N SER A 437 -15.41 21.55 -22.98
CA SER A 437 -14.18 20.71 -23.02
C SER A 437 -13.95 19.94 -21.71
N LYS A 438 -14.48 20.46 -20.59
CA LYS A 438 -14.48 19.81 -19.27
C LYS A 438 -15.45 18.63 -19.16
N ASP A 439 -16.68 18.73 -19.69
CA ASP A 439 -17.62 17.60 -19.72
C ASP A 439 -17.07 16.46 -20.60
N SER A 440 -16.46 16.79 -21.75
CA SER A 440 -15.80 15.80 -22.61
C SER A 440 -14.63 15.09 -21.90
N ARG A 441 -13.81 15.83 -21.14
CA ARG A 441 -12.71 15.26 -20.33
C ARG A 441 -13.23 14.37 -19.21
N LEU A 442 -14.33 14.76 -18.57
CA LEU A 442 -14.99 13.98 -17.51
C LEU A 442 -15.47 12.64 -18.05
N ASP A 443 -16.14 12.64 -19.20
CA ASP A 443 -16.69 11.42 -19.81
C ASP A 443 -15.57 10.46 -20.25
N GLN A 444 -14.47 10.99 -20.79
CA GLN A 444 -13.28 10.22 -21.12
C GLN A 444 -12.63 9.60 -19.86
N MET A 445 -12.47 10.38 -18.79
CA MET A 445 -11.96 9.87 -17.52
C MET A 445 -12.89 8.79 -16.94
N ARG A 446 -14.22 8.95 -17.04
CA ARG A 446 -15.19 7.94 -16.59
C ARG A 446 -15.05 6.62 -17.34
N GLN A 447 -14.73 6.65 -18.64
CA GLN A 447 -14.48 5.43 -19.41
C GLN A 447 -13.30 4.62 -18.84
N HIS A 448 -12.22 5.27 -18.40
CA HIS A 448 -11.13 4.59 -17.69
C HIS A 448 -11.59 3.95 -16.38
N LEU A 449 -12.46 4.62 -15.61
CA LEU A 449 -13.00 4.08 -14.36
C LEU A 449 -13.90 2.85 -14.59
N LEU A 450 -14.67 2.83 -15.69
CA LEU A 450 -15.46 1.67 -16.10
C LEU A 450 -14.56 0.49 -16.49
N LEU A 451 -13.48 0.73 -17.23
CA LEU A 451 -12.49 -0.32 -17.54
C LEU A 451 -11.86 -0.94 -16.29
N LEU A 452 -11.58 -0.12 -15.28
CA LEU A 452 -11.08 -0.59 -13.97
C LEU A 452 -12.12 -1.42 -13.21
N ALA A 453 -13.41 -1.12 -13.39
CA ALA A 453 -14.50 -1.82 -12.72
C ALA A 453 -14.87 -3.17 -13.34
N GLU A 454 -14.77 -3.28 -14.67
CA GLU A 454 -15.06 -4.51 -15.42
C GLU A 454 -13.84 -5.44 -15.57
N GLY A 455 -12.63 -4.93 -15.36
CA GLY A 455 -11.40 -5.72 -15.49
C GLY A 455 -11.36 -6.95 -14.57
N LYS A 456 -10.55 -7.94 -14.95
CA LYS A 456 -10.39 -9.22 -14.22
C LYS A 456 -10.18 -9.04 -12.71
N HIS A 457 -9.42 -8.02 -12.32
CA HIS A 457 -9.05 -7.76 -10.92
C HIS A 457 -10.02 -6.83 -10.18
N ARG A 458 -11.03 -6.26 -10.89
CA ARG A 458 -12.05 -5.36 -10.32
C ARG A 458 -11.44 -4.28 -9.41
N PHE A 459 -10.53 -3.48 -9.96
CA PHE A 459 -9.76 -2.48 -9.21
C PHE A 459 -10.63 -1.45 -8.49
N VAL A 460 -11.81 -1.16 -9.03
CA VAL A 460 -12.76 -0.16 -8.53
C VAL A 460 -14.17 -0.74 -8.60
N ARG A 461 -15.04 -0.38 -7.66
CA ARG A 461 -16.47 -0.66 -7.73
C ARG A 461 -17.27 0.62 -7.92
N HIS A 462 -18.20 0.59 -8.88
CA HIS A 462 -19.20 1.64 -9.08
C HIS A 462 -20.33 1.48 -8.06
N CYS A 463 -20.35 2.32 -7.02
CA CYS A 463 -21.20 2.14 -5.84
C CYS A 463 -22.38 3.13 -5.74
N GLY A 464 -22.49 4.10 -6.64
CA GLY A 464 -23.60 5.06 -6.63
C GLY A 464 -23.56 6.05 -7.81
N THR A 465 -24.57 6.90 -7.94
CA THR A 465 -24.73 7.83 -9.08
C THR A 465 -24.39 9.28 -8.77
N HIS A 466 -24.17 9.65 -7.51
CA HIS A 466 -23.88 11.04 -7.13
C HIS A 466 -22.60 11.56 -7.80
N GLY A 467 -22.59 12.86 -8.15
CA GLY A 467 -21.42 13.51 -8.75
C GLY A 467 -21.00 12.87 -10.09
N ARG A 468 -21.99 12.45 -10.90
CA ARG A 468 -21.81 11.64 -12.12
C ARG A 468 -21.02 10.37 -11.81
N GLY A 469 -21.50 9.55 -10.86
CA GLY A 469 -20.89 8.27 -10.47
C GLY A 469 -19.99 8.35 -9.23
N GLN A 470 -20.19 7.39 -8.33
CA GLN A 470 -19.42 7.18 -7.11
C GLN A 470 -18.63 5.87 -7.19
N TRP A 471 -17.41 5.92 -6.70
CA TRP A 471 -16.42 4.88 -6.87
C TRP A 471 -15.74 4.57 -5.54
N THR A 472 -15.48 3.29 -5.28
CA THR A 472 -14.75 2.83 -4.09
C THR A 472 -13.85 1.66 -4.45
N VAL A 473 -12.96 1.25 -3.54
CA VAL A 473 -12.02 0.15 -3.74
C VAL A 473 -12.21 -0.88 -2.63
N ASP A 474 -12.46 -2.12 -3.03
CA ASP A 474 -12.59 -3.25 -2.12
C ASP A 474 -11.19 -3.82 -1.85
N PHE A 475 -10.41 -3.14 -1.01
CA PHE A 475 -8.98 -3.44 -0.77
C PHE A 475 -8.73 -4.90 -0.39
N GLY A 476 -9.59 -5.52 0.43
CA GLY A 476 -9.42 -6.93 0.82
C GLY A 476 -9.38 -7.88 -0.39
N GLN A 477 -10.41 -7.81 -1.25
CA GLN A 477 -10.49 -8.64 -2.46
C GLN A 477 -9.35 -8.31 -3.43
N LEU A 478 -9.05 -7.02 -3.62
CA LEU A 478 -8.00 -6.61 -4.54
C LEU A 478 -6.61 -7.07 -4.06
N MET A 479 -6.33 -7.05 -2.75
CA MET A 479 -5.06 -7.51 -2.21
C MET A 479 -4.93 -9.03 -2.30
N GLU A 480 -6.02 -9.78 -2.11
CA GLU A 480 -6.04 -11.22 -2.38
C GLU A 480 -5.68 -11.51 -3.84
N SER A 481 -6.31 -10.79 -4.78
CA SER A 481 -6.00 -10.93 -6.20
C SER A 481 -4.53 -10.59 -6.51
N LEU A 482 -4.00 -9.52 -5.92
CA LEU A 482 -2.59 -9.14 -6.09
C LEU A 482 -1.64 -10.22 -5.52
N ARG A 483 -1.90 -10.74 -4.32
CA ARG A 483 -1.12 -11.83 -3.71
C ARG A 483 -1.14 -13.09 -4.57
N GLU A 484 -2.28 -13.42 -5.17
CA GLU A 484 -2.38 -14.56 -6.08
C GLU A 484 -1.59 -14.36 -7.37
N VAL A 485 -1.60 -13.15 -7.96
CA VAL A 485 -0.82 -12.84 -9.16
C VAL A 485 0.68 -12.96 -8.87
N GLU A 486 1.15 -12.42 -7.74
CA GLU A 486 2.56 -12.52 -7.34
C GLU A 486 2.97 -13.97 -7.04
N LEU A 487 2.11 -14.74 -6.38
CA LEU A 487 2.36 -16.17 -6.11
C LEU A 487 2.40 -16.98 -7.41
N ASP A 488 1.49 -16.71 -8.35
CA ASP A 488 1.48 -17.35 -9.65
C ASP A 488 2.74 -17.02 -10.46
N ALA A 489 3.20 -15.77 -10.44
CA ALA A 489 4.45 -15.35 -11.08
C ALA A 489 5.66 -16.09 -10.50
N PHE A 490 5.74 -16.19 -9.16
CA PHE A 490 6.79 -16.96 -8.48
C PHE A 490 6.77 -18.45 -8.90
N ILE A 491 5.59 -19.06 -8.96
CA ILE A 491 5.43 -20.47 -9.35
C ILE A 491 5.81 -20.67 -10.84
N GLU A 492 5.41 -19.75 -11.73
CA GLU A 492 5.79 -19.82 -13.14
C GLU A 492 7.30 -19.66 -13.33
N GLN A 493 7.95 -18.75 -12.60
CA GLN A 493 9.39 -18.57 -12.69
C GLN A 493 10.16 -19.78 -12.16
N SER A 494 9.68 -20.40 -11.08
CA SER A 494 10.38 -21.52 -10.42
C SER A 494 10.09 -22.88 -11.07
N PHE A 495 8.85 -23.12 -11.48
CA PHE A 495 8.36 -24.41 -11.99
C PHE A 495 7.82 -24.34 -13.42
N GLY A 496 7.86 -23.19 -14.08
CA GLY A 496 7.35 -23.04 -15.43
C GLY A 496 5.83 -23.14 -15.52
N ARG A 497 5.31 -22.94 -16.73
CA ARG A 497 3.87 -22.94 -17.03
C ARG A 497 3.13 -24.21 -16.65
N HIS A 498 3.81 -25.37 -16.71
CA HIS A 498 3.21 -26.65 -16.31
C HIS A 498 2.99 -26.72 -14.80
N GLY A 499 3.94 -26.22 -13.99
CA GLY A 499 3.76 -26.16 -12.54
C GLY A 499 2.63 -25.22 -12.16
N LEU A 500 2.61 -24.02 -12.75
CA LEU A 500 1.54 -23.03 -12.55
C LEU A 500 0.16 -23.57 -12.96
N ARG A 501 0.06 -24.29 -14.07
CA ARG A 501 -1.21 -24.90 -14.50
C ARG A 501 -1.71 -25.89 -13.45
N LEU A 502 -0.84 -26.76 -12.94
CA LEU A 502 -1.22 -27.76 -11.94
C LEU A 502 -1.67 -27.12 -10.63
N THR A 503 -0.99 -26.06 -10.17
CA THR A 503 -1.40 -25.35 -8.95
C THR A 503 -2.71 -24.60 -9.12
N ARG A 504 -2.95 -23.95 -10.27
CA ARG A 504 -4.25 -23.32 -10.56
C ARG A 504 -5.40 -24.33 -10.55
N ILE A 505 -5.21 -25.49 -11.16
CA ILE A 505 -6.21 -26.57 -11.14
C ILE A 505 -6.48 -27.05 -9.71
N LEU A 506 -5.44 -27.22 -8.89
CA LEU A 506 -5.59 -27.65 -7.50
C LEU A 506 -6.21 -26.55 -6.61
N ARG A 507 -5.98 -25.27 -6.92
CA ARG A 507 -6.62 -24.15 -6.23
C ARG A 507 -8.12 -24.10 -6.53
N GLU A 508 -8.50 -24.30 -7.80
CA GLU A 508 -9.89 -24.26 -8.25
C GLU A 508 -10.69 -25.52 -7.85
N LYS A 509 -10.11 -26.71 -8.04
CA LYS A 509 -10.80 -28.00 -7.81
C LYS A 509 -10.54 -28.60 -6.43
N GLY A 510 -9.65 -28.01 -5.64
CA GLY A 510 -9.21 -28.53 -4.36
C GLY A 510 -8.37 -29.80 -4.49
N LYS A 511 -8.65 -30.80 -3.65
CA LYS A 511 -7.84 -32.01 -3.54
C LYS A 511 -8.15 -32.98 -4.69
N LEU A 512 -7.16 -33.32 -5.50
CA LEU A 512 -7.33 -34.21 -6.66
C LEU A 512 -6.50 -35.49 -6.54
N ASP A 513 -7.07 -36.61 -6.98
CA ASP A 513 -6.33 -37.87 -7.03
C ASP A 513 -5.36 -37.91 -8.22
N GLU A 514 -4.47 -38.90 -8.21
CA GLU A 514 -3.44 -39.07 -9.25
C GLU A 514 -4.02 -39.36 -10.66
N LYS A 515 -5.30 -39.73 -10.77
CA LYS A 515 -5.94 -40.04 -12.06
C LYS A 515 -6.69 -38.84 -12.65
N MET A 516 -7.36 -38.05 -11.82
CA MET A 516 -8.12 -36.88 -12.25
C MET A 516 -7.20 -35.71 -12.60
N LEU A 517 -6.09 -35.52 -11.86
CA LEU A 517 -5.19 -34.39 -12.08
C LEU A 517 -4.58 -34.36 -13.50
N PRO A 518 -4.02 -35.46 -14.06
CA PRO A 518 -3.54 -35.46 -15.45
C PRO A 518 -4.62 -35.18 -16.48
N THR A 519 -5.83 -35.71 -16.25
CA THR A 519 -6.99 -35.50 -17.13
C THR A 519 -7.41 -34.03 -17.13
N ALA A 520 -7.50 -33.40 -15.95
CA ALA A 520 -7.84 -31.99 -15.82
C ALA A 520 -6.75 -31.07 -16.41
N ALA A 521 -5.47 -31.45 -16.31
CA ALA A 521 -4.35 -30.66 -16.82
C ALA A 521 -4.09 -30.82 -18.32
N LEU A 522 -4.74 -31.80 -18.97
CA LEU A 522 -4.47 -32.24 -20.33
C LEU A 522 -2.98 -32.57 -20.53
N MET A 523 -2.42 -33.33 -19.59
CA MET A 523 -0.99 -33.70 -19.57
C MET A 523 -0.83 -35.22 -19.46
N LYS A 524 0.31 -35.74 -19.93
CA LYS A 524 0.65 -37.15 -19.75
C LYS A 524 0.87 -37.46 -18.26
N LYS A 525 0.41 -38.63 -17.82
CA LYS A 525 0.53 -39.06 -16.42
C LYS A 525 1.98 -39.00 -15.91
N SER A 526 2.95 -39.46 -16.70
CA SER A 526 4.38 -39.44 -16.35
C SER A 526 4.89 -38.02 -16.04
N ASP A 527 4.46 -37.06 -16.85
CA ASP A 527 4.96 -35.69 -16.80
C ASP A 527 4.37 -34.97 -15.58
N VAL A 528 3.08 -35.22 -15.30
CA VAL A 528 2.43 -34.73 -14.08
C VAL A 528 3.10 -35.32 -12.84
N GLN A 529 3.31 -36.64 -12.78
CA GLN A 529 3.97 -37.27 -11.64
C GLN A 529 5.36 -36.67 -11.38
N GLY A 530 6.19 -36.55 -12.41
CA GLY A 530 7.51 -35.95 -12.29
C GLY A 530 7.46 -34.50 -11.81
N LYS A 531 6.47 -33.73 -12.29
CA LYS A 531 6.31 -32.32 -11.90
C LYS A 531 5.78 -32.17 -10.48
N MET A 532 4.77 -32.93 -10.09
CA MET A 532 4.19 -32.93 -8.75
C MET A 532 5.21 -33.35 -7.70
N LEU A 533 6.05 -34.35 -7.99
CA LEU A 533 7.14 -34.75 -7.10
C LEU A 533 8.16 -33.61 -6.91
N ALA A 534 8.57 -32.94 -7.98
CA ALA A 534 9.49 -31.81 -7.88
C ALA A 534 8.89 -30.65 -7.06
N MET A 535 7.60 -30.38 -7.22
CA MET A 535 6.88 -29.34 -6.47
C MET A 535 6.68 -29.73 -5.01
N GLN A 536 6.47 -31.01 -4.71
CA GLN A 536 6.41 -31.54 -3.35
C GLN A 536 7.74 -31.42 -2.62
N MET A 537 8.85 -31.76 -3.29
CA MET A 537 10.20 -31.61 -2.71
C MET A 537 10.54 -30.15 -2.38
N ALA A 538 9.95 -29.20 -3.10
CA ALA A 538 10.07 -27.77 -2.84
C ALA A 538 9.05 -27.25 -1.82
N GLY A 539 8.13 -28.08 -1.34
CA GLY A 539 7.12 -27.71 -0.34
C GLY A 539 5.94 -26.89 -0.87
N LEU A 540 5.70 -26.86 -2.19
CA LEU A 540 4.55 -26.15 -2.77
C LEU A 540 3.26 -26.97 -2.75
N VAL A 541 3.36 -28.29 -2.88
CA VAL A 541 2.20 -29.19 -2.93
C VAL A 541 2.45 -30.36 -1.99
N ASP A 542 1.41 -30.80 -1.30
CA ASP A 542 1.48 -31.96 -0.44
C ASP A 542 0.51 -33.07 -0.88
N VAL A 543 0.72 -34.26 -0.31
CA VAL A 543 -0.13 -35.43 -0.52
C VAL A 543 -0.91 -35.72 0.75
N GLN A 544 -2.23 -35.76 0.65
CA GLN A 544 -3.12 -36.23 1.70
C GLN A 544 -3.39 -37.71 1.53
N GLU A 545 -3.02 -38.49 2.54
CA GLU A 545 -3.37 -39.90 2.65
C GLU A 545 -4.76 -40.07 3.29
N VAL A 546 -5.61 -40.86 2.65
CA VAL A 546 -6.94 -41.23 3.16
C VAL A 546 -7.07 -42.75 3.15
N PRO A 547 -6.87 -43.43 4.30
CA PRO A 547 -7.04 -44.87 4.42
C PRO A 547 -8.49 -45.29 4.15
N LYS A 548 -8.70 -46.33 3.34
CA LYS A 548 -10.04 -46.92 3.12
C LYS A 548 -10.50 -47.77 4.30
N ASP A 549 -9.56 -48.21 5.13
CA ASP A 549 -9.81 -49.05 6.29
C ASP A 549 -8.79 -48.75 7.41
N ASN A 550 -9.04 -49.31 8.60
CA ASN A 550 -8.22 -49.05 9.78
C ASN A 550 -6.81 -49.64 9.71
N SER A 551 -6.50 -50.48 8.72
CA SER A 551 -5.17 -51.07 8.54
C SER A 551 -4.13 -50.07 8.04
N ARG A 552 -4.55 -48.94 7.44
CA ARG A 552 -3.69 -47.88 6.87
C ARG A 552 -2.61 -48.40 5.91
N LEU A 553 -2.82 -49.56 5.29
CA LEU A 553 -1.88 -50.11 4.31
C LEU A 553 -1.91 -49.28 3.02
N ALA A 554 -0.74 -49.00 2.45
CA ALA A 554 -0.62 -48.14 1.26
C ALA A 554 -1.47 -48.60 0.06
N ASN A 555 -1.63 -49.92 -0.14
CA ASN A 555 -2.49 -50.48 -1.20
C ASN A 555 -4.00 -50.28 -0.95
N ARG A 556 -4.40 -49.90 0.28
CA ARG A 556 -5.76 -49.55 0.67
C ARG A 556 -5.89 -48.06 1.04
N THR A 557 -4.92 -47.23 0.69
CA THR A 557 -4.95 -45.79 0.94
C THR A 557 -5.16 -45.03 -0.38
N MET A 558 -6.01 -44.00 -0.36
CA MET A 558 -6.14 -43.04 -1.45
C MET A 558 -5.18 -41.87 -1.20
N PHE A 559 -4.55 -41.36 -2.25
CA PHE A 559 -3.61 -40.25 -2.20
C PHE A 559 -4.18 -39.09 -3.00
N PHE A 560 -4.30 -37.92 -2.37
CA PHE A 560 -4.79 -36.70 -3.00
C PHE A 560 -3.72 -35.62 -2.96
N TRP A 561 -3.40 -35.07 -4.12
CA TRP A 561 -2.59 -33.86 -4.23
C TRP A 561 -3.42 -32.65 -3.81
N PHE A 562 -2.82 -31.74 -3.05
CA PHE A 562 -3.43 -30.47 -2.71
C PHE A 562 -2.41 -29.36 -2.60
N PHE A 563 -2.83 -28.16 -2.99
CA PHE A 563 -2.05 -26.94 -2.89
C PHE A 563 -2.56 -26.11 -1.71
N ASP A 564 -1.66 -25.75 -0.80
CA ASP A 564 -1.96 -24.89 0.34
C ASP A 564 -1.36 -23.50 0.08
N GLY A 565 -2.22 -22.56 -0.32
CA GLY A 565 -1.82 -21.21 -0.67
C GLY A 565 -1.24 -20.43 0.51
N GLU A 566 -1.87 -20.50 1.68
CA GLU A 566 -1.45 -19.75 2.88
C GLU A 566 -0.10 -20.22 3.40
N ARG A 567 0.10 -21.54 3.45
CA ARG A 567 1.39 -22.12 3.84
C ARG A 567 2.47 -21.74 2.83
N THR A 568 2.17 -21.81 1.53
CA THR A 568 3.13 -21.43 0.49
C THR A 568 3.50 -19.94 0.58
N GLN A 569 2.53 -19.06 0.81
CA GLN A 569 2.80 -17.63 1.02
C GLN A 569 3.67 -17.38 2.26
N SER A 570 3.40 -18.07 3.37
CA SER A 570 4.18 -17.94 4.60
C SER A 570 5.63 -18.42 4.41
N GLN A 571 5.82 -19.53 3.71
CA GLN A 571 7.15 -20.06 3.38
C GLN A 571 7.89 -19.13 2.42
N LEU A 572 7.22 -18.66 1.37
CA LEU A 572 7.78 -17.71 0.41
C LEU A 572 8.23 -16.42 1.11
N LEU A 573 7.43 -15.89 2.03
CA LEU A 573 7.79 -14.70 2.79
C LEU A 573 9.08 -14.89 3.61
N ASP A 574 9.25 -16.04 4.27
CA ASP A 574 10.47 -16.36 5.00
C ASP A 574 11.69 -16.54 4.08
N ASP A 575 11.51 -17.16 2.92
CA ASP A 575 12.54 -17.30 1.90
C ASP A 575 12.95 -15.95 1.30
N VAL A 576 12.01 -15.01 1.13
CA VAL A 576 12.28 -13.63 0.71
C VAL A 576 13.13 -12.91 1.77
N TYR A 577 12.79 -13.00 3.06
CA TYR A 577 13.64 -12.43 4.12
C TYR A 577 15.05 -13.01 4.11
N LYS A 578 15.16 -14.32 3.92
CA LYS A 578 16.46 -14.99 3.81
C LYS A 578 17.24 -14.53 2.59
N ALA A 579 16.58 -14.31 1.46
CA ALA A 579 17.22 -13.78 0.25
C ALA A 579 17.72 -12.34 0.47
N MET A 580 16.91 -11.46 1.09
CA MET A 580 17.32 -10.10 1.46
C MET A 580 18.51 -10.11 2.40
N LEU A 581 18.46 -10.93 3.46
CA LEU A 581 19.55 -11.11 4.41
C LEU A 581 20.85 -11.51 3.72
N ARG A 582 20.79 -12.50 2.80
CA ARG A 582 21.96 -12.94 2.03
C ARG A 582 22.51 -11.85 1.12
N CYS A 583 21.66 -11.03 0.50
CA CYS A 583 22.10 -9.91 -0.33
C CYS A 583 22.90 -8.90 0.50
N LEU A 584 22.40 -8.52 1.69
CA LEU A 584 23.08 -7.58 2.58
C LEU A 584 24.35 -8.17 3.21
N GLN A 585 24.35 -9.44 3.58
CA GLN A 585 25.56 -10.13 4.05
C GLN A 585 26.63 -10.19 2.94
N THR A 586 26.22 -10.45 1.70
CA THR A 586 27.13 -10.43 0.55
C THR A 586 27.71 -9.04 0.35
N LEU A 587 26.89 -7.98 0.47
CA LEU A 587 27.36 -6.60 0.40
C LEU A 587 28.42 -6.29 1.46
N GLN A 588 28.21 -6.69 2.71
CA GLN A 588 29.21 -6.50 3.79
C GLN A 588 30.53 -7.23 3.51
N VAL A 589 30.46 -8.44 2.96
CA VAL A 589 31.65 -9.20 2.57
C VAL A 589 32.41 -8.48 1.44
N GLU A 590 31.71 -7.94 0.44
CA GLU A 590 32.33 -7.17 -0.64
C GLU A 590 32.93 -5.84 -0.16
N GLN A 591 32.25 -5.13 0.76
CA GLN A 591 32.79 -3.95 1.41
C GLN A 591 34.08 -4.28 2.19
N TYR A 592 34.09 -5.38 2.94
CA TYR A 592 35.27 -5.81 3.69
C TYR A 592 36.46 -6.15 2.78
N LYS A 593 36.22 -6.84 1.66
CA LYS A 593 37.27 -7.14 0.66
C LYS A 593 37.89 -5.88 0.07
N LYS A 594 37.07 -4.84 -0.16
CA LYS A 594 37.47 -3.58 -0.81
C LYS A 594 37.75 -2.45 0.21
N ARG A 595 37.84 -2.77 1.50
CA ARG A 595 37.94 -1.78 2.61
C ARG A 595 39.07 -0.76 2.46
N GLU A 596 40.21 -1.17 1.90
CA GLU A 596 41.37 -0.29 1.74
C GLU A 596 41.06 0.82 0.74
N VAL A 597 40.46 0.46 -0.39
CA VAL A 597 39.98 1.40 -1.42
C VAL A 597 38.87 2.29 -0.83
N LEU A 598 37.91 1.72 -0.11
CA LEU A 598 36.81 2.50 0.49
C LEU A 598 37.33 3.50 1.53
N SER A 599 38.25 3.09 2.40
CA SER A 599 38.89 3.99 3.37
C SER A 599 39.68 5.11 2.70
N PHE A 600 40.22 4.87 1.50
CA PHE A 600 40.89 5.89 0.70
C PHE A 600 39.88 6.91 0.16
N VAL A 601 38.73 6.45 -0.35
CA VAL A 601 37.66 7.29 -0.91
C VAL A 601 36.96 8.12 0.17
N GLU A 602 36.78 7.59 1.38
CA GLU A 602 36.13 8.28 2.49
C GLU A 602 36.89 9.52 2.99
N ARG A 603 38.16 9.71 2.59
CA ARG A 603 38.96 10.86 2.98
C ARG A 603 38.41 12.13 2.35
N LYS A 604 38.35 13.21 3.15
CA LYS A 604 37.71 14.49 2.77
C LYS A 604 38.31 15.16 1.53
N ASP A 605 39.59 14.90 1.26
CA ASP A 605 40.35 15.40 0.12
C ASP A 605 40.09 14.61 -1.18
N VAL A 606 39.55 13.39 -1.07
CA VAL A 606 39.26 12.49 -2.20
C VAL A 606 37.77 12.51 -2.55
N LYS A 607 36.90 12.61 -1.55
CA LYS A 607 35.45 12.58 -1.71
C LYS A 607 34.96 13.65 -2.69
N GLY A 608 34.25 13.24 -3.74
CA GLY A 608 33.76 14.07 -4.84
C GLY A 608 34.79 14.37 -5.93
N LYS A 609 36.03 13.86 -5.81
CA LYS A 609 37.12 13.96 -6.78
C LYS A 609 37.80 12.62 -7.01
N GLU A 610 37.03 11.54 -6.90
CA GLU A 610 37.52 10.16 -6.94
C GLU A 610 38.26 9.88 -8.26
N GLU A 611 37.72 10.34 -9.39
CA GLU A 611 38.32 10.14 -10.72
C GLU A 611 39.65 10.90 -10.90
N GLU A 612 39.77 12.08 -10.30
CA GLU A 612 40.97 12.93 -10.43
C GLU A 612 42.12 12.48 -9.52
N VAL A 613 41.77 11.97 -8.32
CA VAL A 613 42.74 11.71 -7.24
C VAL A 613 43.18 10.25 -7.19
N MET A 614 42.34 9.31 -7.66
CA MET A 614 42.64 7.89 -7.59
C MET A 614 43.43 7.39 -8.81
N GLY A 615 44.32 6.43 -8.59
CA GLY A 615 44.91 5.68 -9.70
C GLY A 615 43.86 4.83 -10.43
N ALA A 616 44.01 4.62 -11.74
CA ALA A 616 43.02 3.95 -12.58
C ALA A 616 42.58 2.57 -12.04
N GLU A 617 43.49 1.76 -11.49
CA GLU A 617 43.14 0.46 -10.91
C GLU A 617 42.24 0.59 -9.66
N HIS A 618 42.54 1.55 -8.78
CA HIS A 618 41.75 1.80 -7.58
C HIS A 618 40.38 2.37 -7.96
N TYR A 619 40.35 3.29 -8.92
CA TYR A 619 39.12 3.88 -9.44
C TYR A 619 38.21 2.83 -10.09
N ASN A 620 38.76 1.95 -10.92
CA ASN A 620 38.01 0.83 -11.51
C ASN A 620 37.45 -0.13 -10.44
N THR A 621 38.24 -0.44 -9.41
CA THR A 621 37.80 -1.29 -8.29
C THR A 621 36.66 -0.63 -7.51
N TYR A 622 36.73 0.69 -7.32
CA TYR A 622 35.68 1.49 -6.67
C TYR A 622 34.40 1.53 -7.51
N ASN A 623 34.49 1.78 -8.81
CA ASN A 623 33.33 1.75 -9.70
C ASN A 623 32.67 0.36 -9.73
N GLN A 624 33.46 -0.70 -9.79
CA GLN A 624 32.93 -2.06 -9.68
C GLN A 624 32.20 -2.28 -8.34
N HIS A 625 32.74 -1.73 -7.24
CA HIS A 625 32.05 -1.78 -5.95
C HIS A 625 30.71 -1.04 -5.98
N LEU A 626 30.65 0.16 -6.56
CA LEU A 626 29.41 0.92 -6.67
C LEU A 626 28.36 0.16 -7.50
N GLU A 627 28.76 -0.44 -8.62
CA GLU A 627 27.85 -1.27 -9.42
C GLU A 627 27.34 -2.50 -8.65
N ASP A 628 28.23 -3.20 -7.94
CA ASP A 628 27.85 -4.37 -7.12
C ASP A 628 26.88 -3.95 -6.01
N GLN A 629 27.16 -2.84 -5.35
CA GLN A 629 26.32 -2.26 -4.30
C GLN A 629 24.94 -1.86 -4.84
N GLU A 630 24.89 -1.16 -5.97
CA GLU A 630 23.63 -0.75 -6.61
C GLU A 630 22.78 -1.98 -6.96
N LYS A 631 23.37 -3.00 -7.60
CA LYS A 631 22.67 -4.24 -7.97
C LYS A 631 22.10 -4.97 -6.74
N LEU A 632 22.89 -5.09 -5.67
CA LEU A 632 22.45 -5.76 -4.44
C LEU A 632 21.36 -4.98 -3.71
N ILE A 633 21.49 -3.66 -3.56
CA ILE A 633 20.47 -2.83 -2.93
C ILE A 633 19.18 -2.82 -3.76
N ALA A 634 19.29 -2.70 -5.09
CA ALA A 634 18.14 -2.78 -5.99
C ALA A 634 17.41 -4.13 -5.86
N GLN A 635 18.15 -5.23 -5.72
CA GLN A 635 17.56 -6.55 -5.48
C GLN A 635 16.84 -6.62 -4.12
N VAL A 636 17.41 -6.04 -3.06
CA VAL A 636 16.74 -5.95 -1.75
C VAL A 636 15.45 -5.13 -1.86
N MET A 637 15.45 -4.03 -2.61
CA MET A 637 14.23 -3.23 -2.83
C MET A 637 13.15 -4.01 -3.56
N ARG A 638 13.50 -4.76 -4.62
CA ARG A 638 12.53 -5.63 -5.34
C ARG A 638 11.96 -6.74 -4.46
N LEU A 639 12.81 -7.35 -3.62
CA LEU A 639 12.37 -8.36 -2.66
C LEU A 639 11.44 -7.77 -1.59
N ASP A 640 11.69 -6.53 -1.15
CA ASP A 640 10.80 -5.82 -0.24
C ASP A 640 9.41 -5.55 -0.84
N ASP A 641 9.28 -5.40 -2.17
CA ASP A 641 7.95 -5.28 -2.80
C ASP A 641 7.12 -6.55 -2.58
N MET A 642 7.75 -7.72 -2.68
CA MET A 642 7.09 -9.00 -2.36
C MET A 642 6.71 -9.06 -0.88
N VAL A 643 7.61 -8.64 0.03
CA VAL A 643 7.29 -8.57 1.47
C VAL A 643 6.08 -7.68 1.72
N ALA A 644 6.03 -6.51 1.09
CA ALA A 644 4.93 -5.57 1.27
C ALA A 644 3.59 -6.18 0.85
N VAL A 645 3.54 -6.88 -0.31
CA VAL A 645 2.33 -7.56 -0.80
C VAL A 645 1.90 -8.71 0.11
N PHE A 646 2.81 -9.57 0.57
CA PHE A 646 2.44 -10.74 1.36
C PHE A 646 2.21 -10.45 2.85
N ARG A 647 2.86 -9.42 3.41
CA ARG A 647 2.76 -9.11 4.85
C ARG A 647 1.90 -7.90 5.16
N ASP A 648 2.09 -6.78 4.45
CA ASP A 648 1.62 -5.47 4.92
C ASP A 648 0.33 -4.99 4.27
N TYR A 649 0.10 -5.35 3.00
CA TYR A 649 -1.02 -4.84 2.21
C TYR A 649 -2.35 -5.49 2.57
#